data_AF-A0A8B9VZQ2-F1
#
_entry.id   AF-A0A8B9VZQ2-F1
#
_cell.length_a   1.000
_cell.length_b   1.000
_cell.length_c   1.000
_cell.angle_alpha   90.00
_cell.angle_beta   90.00
_cell.angle_gamma   90.00
#
_symmetry.space_group_name_H-M   'P 1'
#
loop_
_entity.id
_entity.type
_entity.pdbx_description
1 polymer ?
#
loop_
_entity_poly.entity_id
_entity_poly.type
_entity_poly.pdbx_seq_one_letter_code
_entity_poly.pdbx_strand_id
1 'polypeptide(L)'
;TARRLLPAPGCSGPRTRWGQGPAPGPPARRHWDAPARGARYLFNCGEGAQRAMQEHRLKISHLDCVFLSRLAWANVGGLPGERRGGAPGGQGAGLGPLHTELEYKDETMTVHQIPLIGETWILFPAVKAQEMGLPVGTPAILPIITALKNGESITFEGRELSPEELCTPTDPGPVFIVLECPHEGFVDAVCENETFRRYQEGLPENQVAMVIHMTPESVLRDSRYQQWLERFGPGTQHLVLNEKCSAVHNPRSYKIQTQLNLIHPEIFPLLTTYQSKEEEAVCRVPIVRGECLLKYQFRPQQEWQRDAVTVCDHDAFVAEALDLPDFQARVKECKESLPAVPEKMDAYPEIVFLGTGSAIPMKIRNVSSTLVNISSTQSLLLDCGEGTFGQLCRHYGDQVDQKLCNIAAVFVSHMHTDHHSVVLIFLLPLLFQASLGQAFSPLFLVAPEQIMPWLYEYHNHCEEILRDIKMVTSQSLVKGCENIKPKVKGFVSSLLEIYDLAEFQTCEVQHCKNAFACSMIHKSGWKVVYSGDTMPCMALVKMGKNATLLIHEATLEDGMEKEAIEKTHSTTSQAIQIGMKMNAEFIMLNHFSQRYAKIPLFSEDFSEKVGIAFDHMRVRFGDFPTIPKLIPPLKALFADDIVEMEERKEKREQRLLKEAAIVLDKLAGGENEETQCQKRKQAKSPQEVSNKKLKTVN
;
A
#
# COMPACT_ATOMS: atom_id res chain seq x y z
N THR A 1 -0.62 -2.28 -26.61
CA THR A 1 -1.97 -2.78 -26.22
C THR A 1 -2.08 -3.25 -24.77
N ALA A 2 -1.13 -3.99 -24.19
CA ALA A 2 -1.19 -4.42 -22.78
C ALA A 2 -0.59 -3.46 -21.73
N ARG A 3 0.24 -2.48 -22.11
CA ARG A 3 0.57 -1.33 -21.25
C ARG A 3 -0.66 -0.48 -20.88
N ARG A 4 -1.79 -0.68 -21.58
CA ARG A 4 -3.07 0.02 -21.42
C ARG A 4 -3.89 -0.50 -20.24
N LEU A 5 -3.47 -1.62 -19.63
CA LEU A 5 -4.14 -2.27 -18.48
C LEU A 5 -3.42 -2.02 -17.14
N LEU A 6 -2.26 -1.38 -17.15
CA LEU A 6 -1.50 -1.09 -15.93
C LEU A 6 -1.79 0.32 -15.38
N PRO A 7 -1.65 0.53 -14.05
CA PRO A 7 -1.42 1.86 -13.54
C PRO A 7 -0.11 2.42 -14.14
N ALA A 8 -0.08 3.72 -14.44
CA ALA A 8 1.10 4.38 -15.02
C ALA A 8 2.38 3.97 -14.25
N PRO A 9 3.47 3.59 -14.92
CA PRO A 9 4.61 2.99 -14.23
C PRO A 9 5.32 4.06 -13.38
N GLY A 10 5.60 3.75 -12.12
CA GLY A 10 6.03 4.75 -11.12
C GLY A 10 4.89 5.46 -10.39
N CYS A 11 3.64 5.20 -10.76
CA CYS A 11 2.44 5.75 -10.14
C CYS A 11 1.59 4.59 -9.61
N SER A 12 1.96 4.05 -8.44
CA SER A 12 0.96 3.52 -7.52
C SER A 12 0.17 4.72 -6.96
N GLY A 13 -0.91 5.11 -7.64
CA GLY A 13 -1.77 6.24 -7.20
C GLY A 13 -2.37 7.22 -8.21
N PRO A 14 -2.23 7.14 -9.56
CA PRO A 14 -2.72 8.18 -10.46
C PRO A 14 -4.23 8.08 -10.67
N ARG A 15 -4.84 6.93 -10.35
CA ARG A 15 -6.28 6.71 -10.52
C ARG A 15 -7.08 6.93 -9.25
N THR A 16 -6.43 6.96 -8.09
CA THR A 16 -7.08 7.09 -6.78
C THR A 16 -7.29 8.56 -6.44
N ARG A 17 -8.56 8.98 -6.35
CA ARG A 17 -8.91 10.37 -6.05
C ARG A 17 -9.76 10.51 -4.81
N TRP A 18 -9.41 11.50 -4.01
CA TRP A 18 -10.19 11.95 -2.87
C TRP A 18 -11.05 13.15 -3.26
N GLY A 19 -12.37 12.97 -3.26
CA GLY A 19 -13.33 14.06 -3.29
C GLY A 19 -13.79 14.38 -1.87
N GLN A 20 -13.93 15.66 -1.53
CA GLN A 20 -14.64 16.10 -0.33
C GLN A 20 -15.81 16.97 -0.76
N GLY A 21 -17.00 16.60 -0.33
CA GLY A 21 -18.25 17.30 -0.66
C GLY A 21 -19.35 16.80 0.28
N PRO A 22 -20.58 17.27 0.14
CA PRO A 22 -21.70 16.67 0.86
C PRO A 22 -22.16 15.37 0.15
N ALA A 23 -23.01 14.58 0.83
CA ALA A 23 -23.52 13.28 0.37
C ALA A 23 -24.35 13.30 -0.95
N PRO A 24 -23.92 12.70 -2.08
CA PRO A 24 -24.82 12.46 -3.20
C PRO A 24 -25.84 11.39 -2.81
N GLY A 25 -27.12 11.64 -3.07
CA GLY A 25 -28.21 10.70 -2.75
C GLY A 25 -29.22 10.56 -3.91
N PRO A 26 -29.82 9.36 -4.09
CA PRO A 26 -30.99 9.18 -4.96
C PRO A 26 -32.24 9.86 -4.36
N PRO A 27 -33.28 10.17 -5.18
CA PRO A 27 -34.44 10.97 -4.77
C PRO A 27 -35.43 10.26 -3.82
N ALA A 28 -35.07 9.12 -3.23
CA ALA A 28 -35.95 8.45 -2.28
C ALA A 28 -35.14 7.78 -1.16
N ARG A 29 -35.38 8.28 0.06
CA ARG A 29 -34.93 7.76 1.36
C ARG A 29 -33.52 8.16 1.80
N ARG A 30 -33.46 9.27 2.54
CA ARG A 30 -32.76 9.36 3.83
C ARG A 30 -33.45 10.45 4.66
N HIS A 31 -34.02 10.06 5.80
CA HIS A 31 -34.52 10.98 6.80
C HIS A 31 -33.35 11.62 7.55
N TRP A 32 -33.50 12.91 7.80
CA TRP A 32 -32.70 13.86 8.57
C TRP A 32 -32.10 13.32 9.87
N ASP A 33 -30.79 13.60 10.09
CA ASP A 33 -30.27 14.17 11.34
C ASP A 33 -28.74 14.40 11.27
N ALA A 34 -28.30 15.57 11.76
CA ALA A 34 -26.92 16.05 12.00
C ALA A 34 -26.34 17.04 10.96
N PRO A 35 -25.65 18.11 11.42
CA PRO A 35 -25.13 19.19 10.57
C PRO A 35 -24.09 18.65 9.58
N ALA A 36 -24.14 19.09 8.33
CA ALA A 36 -23.30 18.66 7.20
C ALA A 36 -21.86 18.29 7.60
N ARG A 37 -21.65 17.00 7.91
CA ARG A 37 -20.32 16.42 8.14
C ARG A 37 -19.73 16.15 6.75
N GLY A 38 -18.57 16.73 6.45
CA GLY A 38 -17.95 16.63 5.13
C GLY A 38 -17.69 15.18 4.74
N ALA A 39 -18.46 14.67 3.79
CA ALA A 39 -18.34 13.33 3.25
C ALA A 39 -17.12 13.23 2.33
N ARG A 40 -16.54 12.04 2.25
CA ARG A 40 -15.41 11.75 1.36
C ARG A 40 -15.78 10.65 0.38
N TYR A 41 -15.31 10.80 -0.85
CA TYR A 41 -15.45 9.82 -1.91
C TYR A 41 -14.08 9.42 -2.43
N LEU A 42 -13.92 8.14 -2.70
CA LEU A 42 -12.75 7.61 -3.37
C LEU A 42 -13.16 7.19 -4.79
N PHE A 43 -12.44 7.62 -5.81
CA PHE A 43 -12.57 7.03 -7.15
C PHE A 43 -11.35 6.15 -7.40
N ASN A 44 -11.56 4.86 -7.63
CA ASN A 44 -10.56 3.80 -7.75
C ASN A 44 -9.60 3.69 -6.55
N CYS A 45 -9.13 2.49 -6.27
CA CYS A 45 -8.11 2.20 -5.26
C CYS A 45 -7.09 1.23 -5.86
N GLY A 46 -6.13 1.79 -6.61
CA GLY A 46 -5.04 1.02 -7.19
C GLY A 46 -3.99 0.64 -6.14
N GLU A 47 -3.04 -0.21 -6.53
CA GLU A 47 -1.92 -0.58 -5.66
C GLU A 47 -1.18 0.66 -5.12
N GLY A 48 -0.68 0.54 -3.89
CA GLY A 48 0.05 1.56 -3.15
C GLY A 48 -0.79 2.75 -2.71
N ALA A 49 -2.11 2.76 -2.95
CA ALA A 49 -3.01 3.77 -2.43
C ALA A 49 -2.94 3.84 -0.89
N GLN A 50 -2.96 2.69 -0.21
CA GLN A 50 -2.83 2.64 1.25
C GLN A 50 -1.48 3.21 1.72
N ARG A 51 -0.38 2.88 1.03
CA ARG A 51 0.96 3.37 1.34
C ARG A 51 1.03 4.90 1.18
N ALA A 52 0.49 5.43 0.09
CA ALA A 52 0.41 6.87 -0.17
C ALA A 52 -0.45 7.60 0.88
N MET A 53 -1.57 7.01 1.30
CA MET A 53 -2.40 7.57 2.37
C MET A 53 -1.62 7.65 3.70
N GLN A 54 -0.88 6.59 4.05
CA GLN A 54 -0.02 6.60 5.24
C GLN A 54 1.09 7.65 5.13
N GLU A 55 1.76 7.74 3.98
CA GLU A 55 2.83 8.70 3.69
C GLU A 55 2.36 10.13 3.99
N HIS A 56 1.22 10.51 3.41
CA HIS A 56 0.66 11.85 3.44
C HIS A 56 -0.35 12.09 4.57
N ARG A 57 -0.50 11.13 5.50
CA ARG A 57 -1.41 11.20 6.66
C ARG A 57 -2.88 11.46 6.23
N LEU A 58 -3.28 10.95 5.06
CA LEU A 58 -4.66 11.01 4.60
C LEU A 58 -5.48 10.01 5.41
N LYS A 59 -6.43 10.52 6.19
CA LYS A 59 -7.32 9.68 7.00
C LYS A 59 -8.49 9.21 6.14
N ILE A 60 -8.86 7.94 6.26
CA ILE A 60 -10.06 7.37 5.63
C ILE A 60 -11.34 7.58 6.48
N SER A 61 -11.22 8.23 7.64
CA SER A 61 -12.37 8.61 8.45
C SER A 61 -13.35 9.43 7.60
N HIS A 62 -14.62 9.06 7.61
CA HIS A 62 -15.69 9.68 6.81
C HIS A 62 -15.62 9.40 5.29
N LEU A 63 -14.95 8.32 4.87
CA LEU A 63 -15.10 7.78 3.53
C LEU A 63 -16.46 7.09 3.42
N ASP A 64 -17.33 7.65 2.58
CA ASP A 64 -18.72 7.19 2.44
C ASP A 64 -18.88 6.18 1.29
N CYS A 65 -18.16 6.37 0.18
CA CYS A 65 -18.27 5.52 -1.00
C CYS A 65 -16.94 5.43 -1.77
N VAL A 66 -16.72 4.26 -2.40
CA VAL A 66 -15.65 4.02 -3.38
C VAL A 66 -16.29 3.75 -4.74
N PHE A 67 -16.04 4.64 -5.70
CA PHE A 67 -16.50 4.51 -7.08
C PHE A 67 -15.41 3.83 -7.92
N LEU A 68 -15.72 2.68 -8.49
CA LEU A 68 -14.80 1.96 -9.38
C LEU A 68 -15.18 2.24 -10.83
N SER A 69 -14.26 2.80 -11.61
CA SER A 69 -14.52 3.10 -13.03
C SER A 69 -14.36 1.89 -13.95
N ARG A 70 -13.72 0.81 -13.48
CA ARG A 70 -13.65 -0.50 -14.13
C ARG A 70 -13.22 -1.54 -13.12
N LEU A 71 -13.74 -2.77 -13.21
CA LEU A 71 -13.23 -3.92 -12.45
C LEU A 71 -11.95 -4.45 -13.08
N ALA A 72 -10.85 -3.77 -12.78
CA ALA A 72 -9.52 -4.12 -13.24
C ALA A 72 -8.50 -3.90 -12.13
N TRP A 73 -7.42 -4.66 -12.12
CA TRP A 73 -6.46 -4.62 -11.02
C TRP A 73 -5.91 -3.22 -10.74
N ALA A 74 -5.64 -2.45 -11.80
CA ALA A 74 -5.18 -1.06 -11.71
C ALA A 74 -6.12 -0.15 -10.89
N ASN A 75 -7.40 -0.51 -10.77
CA ASN A 75 -8.44 0.23 -10.09
C ASN A 75 -8.85 -0.36 -8.74
N VAL A 76 -8.53 -1.63 -8.45
CA VAL A 76 -8.99 -2.34 -7.24
C VAL A 76 -7.87 -2.94 -6.38
N GLY A 77 -6.63 -2.98 -6.87
CA GLY A 77 -5.52 -3.68 -6.25
C GLY A 77 -5.14 -3.19 -4.84
N GLY A 78 -5.52 -1.96 -4.46
CA GLY A 78 -5.31 -1.41 -3.12
C GLY A 78 -6.45 -1.70 -2.12
N LEU A 79 -7.63 -2.16 -2.58
CA LEU A 79 -8.79 -2.39 -1.72
C LEU A 79 -8.59 -3.48 -0.65
N PRO A 80 -7.93 -4.63 -0.93
CA PRO A 80 -7.73 -5.66 0.08
C PRO A 80 -6.91 -5.18 1.28
N GLY A 81 -5.86 -4.36 1.05
CA GLY A 81 -5.04 -3.77 2.10
C GLY A 81 -5.81 -2.76 2.97
N GLU A 82 -6.70 -1.98 2.36
CA GLU A 82 -7.50 -0.97 3.04
C GLU A 82 -8.51 -1.58 4.05
N ARG A 83 -9.05 -2.78 3.77
CA ARG A 83 -9.92 -3.51 4.72
C ARG A 83 -9.17 -4.06 5.95
N ARG A 84 -7.88 -4.39 5.82
CA ARG A 84 -7.08 -5.02 6.89
C ARG A 84 -6.45 -4.01 7.86
N GLY A 85 -6.30 -2.75 7.47
CA GLY A 85 -5.74 -1.67 8.31
C GLY A 85 -6.49 -1.34 9.61
N GLY A 86 -7.65 -1.97 9.86
CA GLY A 86 -8.55 -1.69 10.99
C GLY A 86 -8.72 -2.79 12.07
N ALA A 87 -7.84 -3.79 12.16
CA ALA A 87 -7.93 -4.85 13.19
C ALA A 87 -7.22 -4.47 14.53
N PRO A 88 -7.66 -5.01 15.69
CA PRO A 88 -7.81 -4.27 16.94
C PRO A 88 -6.49 -4.06 17.69
N GLY A 89 -6.21 -2.81 18.08
CA GLY A 89 -5.11 -2.46 18.98
C GLY A 89 -4.54 -1.06 18.80
N GLY A 90 -4.82 -0.38 17.69
CA GLY A 90 -4.50 1.04 17.49
C GLY A 90 -5.78 1.87 17.37
N GLN A 91 -5.81 3.07 17.93
CA GLN A 91 -6.89 4.05 17.78
C GLN A 91 -6.98 4.62 16.34
N GLY A 92 -6.80 3.79 15.31
CA GLY A 92 -7.12 4.11 13.92
C GLY A 92 -8.52 3.60 13.61
N ALA A 93 -9.43 4.50 13.24
CA ALA A 93 -10.80 4.15 12.87
C ALA A 93 -10.79 3.08 11.77
N GLY A 94 -11.16 1.84 12.13
CA GLY A 94 -11.43 0.79 11.16
C GLY A 94 -12.63 1.18 10.30
N LEU A 95 -12.64 0.72 9.04
CA LEU A 95 -13.86 0.66 8.26
C LEU A 95 -14.79 -0.33 8.98
N GLY A 96 -15.88 0.18 9.56
CA GLY A 96 -17.06 -0.65 9.84
C GLY A 96 -17.57 -1.27 8.53
N PRO A 97 -18.64 -2.09 8.56
CA PRO A 97 -19.19 -2.65 7.33
C PRO A 97 -19.50 -1.50 6.36
N LEU A 98 -18.65 -1.34 5.35
CA LEU A 98 -18.97 -0.54 4.19
C LEU A 98 -20.23 -1.19 3.62
N HIS A 99 -21.34 -0.47 3.61
CA HIS A 99 -22.41 -0.74 2.67
C HIS A 99 -21.82 -0.49 1.28
N THR A 100 -21.05 -1.46 0.78
CA THR A 100 -20.73 -1.56 -0.64
C THR A 100 -22.02 -2.02 -1.32
N GLU A 101 -22.96 -1.10 -1.53
CA GLU A 101 -23.68 -1.15 -2.79
C GLU A 101 -22.62 -0.80 -3.85
N LEU A 102 -21.90 -1.83 -4.30
CA LEU A 102 -21.12 -1.76 -5.53
C LEU A 102 -22.16 -1.56 -6.65
N GLU A 103 -22.55 -0.32 -6.91
CA GLU A 103 -23.27 0.02 -8.14
C GLU A 103 -22.29 -0.13 -9.30
N TYR A 104 -22.08 -1.38 -9.74
CA TYR A 104 -21.44 -1.70 -11.00
C TYR A 104 -22.52 -1.66 -12.08
N LYS A 105 -22.44 -0.67 -12.97
CA LYS A 105 -23.24 -0.61 -14.19
C LYS A 105 -22.37 -0.95 -15.39
N ASP A 106 -22.43 -2.22 -15.77
CA ASP A 106 -22.19 -2.83 -17.09
C ASP A 106 -20.87 -2.59 -17.87
N GLU A 107 -20.50 -3.57 -18.68
CA GLU A 107 -19.15 -3.93 -19.15
C GLU A 107 -18.51 -3.05 -20.26
N THR A 108 -19.06 -1.87 -20.57
CA THR A 108 -18.59 -1.12 -21.76
C THR A 108 -18.19 0.33 -21.53
N MET A 109 -18.57 0.97 -20.43
CA MET A 109 -18.11 2.31 -20.06
C MET A 109 -18.67 2.69 -18.69
N THR A 110 -17.85 3.00 -17.70
CA THR A 110 -18.37 3.54 -16.44
C THR A 110 -18.21 5.06 -16.42
N VAL A 111 -19.32 5.75 -16.65
CA VAL A 111 -19.44 7.19 -16.38
C VAL A 111 -19.94 7.34 -14.95
N HIS A 112 -19.07 7.78 -14.06
CA HIS A 112 -19.53 8.25 -12.76
C HIS A 112 -19.95 9.70 -12.91
N GLN A 113 -21.26 9.89 -13.08
CA GLN A 113 -21.87 11.18 -12.84
C GLN A 113 -22.11 11.29 -11.34
N ILE A 114 -21.26 12.04 -10.64
CA ILE A 114 -21.59 12.51 -9.30
C ILE A 114 -22.03 13.96 -9.45
N PRO A 115 -23.34 14.25 -9.49
CA PRO A 115 -23.76 15.58 -9.10
C PRO A 115 -23.19 15.81 -7.71
N LEU A 116 -22.46 16.91 -7.48
CA LEU A 116 -22.29 17.45 -6.13
C LEU A 116 -23.65 17.98 -5.65
N ILE A 117 -24.58 17.04 -5.51
CA ILE A 117 -25.87 17.13 -4.85
C ILE A 117 -26.86 18.10 -5.49
N GLY A 118 -28.09 17.59 -5.65
CA GLY A 118 -29.30 18.39 -5.80
C GLY A 118 -29.70 19.13 -4.53
N GLU A 119 -28.75 19.67 -3.76
CA GLU A 119 -29.05 20.67 -2.73
C GLU A 119 -28.61 22.00 -3.28
N THR A 120 -29.63 22.77 -3.63
CA THR A 120 -29.59 24.21 -3.73
C THR A 120 -28.77 24.79 -2.59
N TRP A 121 -27.56 25.28 -2.87
CA TRP A 121 -26.72 25.88 -1.85
C TRP A 121 -27.26 27.25 -1.50
N ILE A 122 -28.02 27.30 -0.42
CA ILE A 122 -28.41 28.54 0.21
C ILE A 122 -27.29 28.96 1.17
N LEU A 123 -26.50 29.96 0.78
CA LEU A 123 -25.55 30.60 1.69
C LEU A 123 -26.33 31.52 2.63
N PHE A 124 -26.01 31.42 3.91
CA PHE A 124 -26.50 32.32 4.96
C PHE A 124 -25.36 33.29 5.31
N PRO A 125 -25.38 34.54 4.83
CA PRO A 125 -24.31 35.50 5.07
C PRO A 125 -24.33 35.93 6.54
N ALA A 126 -23.34 35.46 7.32
CA ALA A 126 -23.25 35.74 8.74
C ALA A 126 -23.22 37.25 9.06
N VAL A 127 -22.60 38.05 8.20
CA VAL A 127 -22.54 39.52 8.33
C VAL A 127 -23.93 40.15 8.19
N LYS A 128 -24.67 39.79 7.14
CA LYS A 128 -26.03 40.29 6.90
C LYS A 128 -26.99 39.88 8.02
N ALA A 129 -26.83 38.66 8.54
CA ALA A 129 -27.61 38.18 9.67
C ALA A 129 -27.30 38.93 10.98
N GLN A 130 -26.02 39.27 11.21
CA GLN A 130 -25.62 40.12 12.35
C GLN A 130 -26.20 41.53 12.25
N GLU A 131 -26.18 42.14 11.05
CA GLU A 131 -26.78 43.45 10.79
C GLU A 131 -28.30 43.45 11.03
N MET A 132 -28.96 42.30 10.85
CA MET A 132 -30.39 42.11 11.09
C MET A 132 -30.74 41.72 12.52
N GLY A 133 -29.76 41.73 13.45
CA GLY A 133 -29.98 41.45 14.87
C GLY A 133 -30.12 39.97 15.22
N LEU A 134 -29.84 39.06 14.29
CA LEU A 134 -29.95 37.63 14.54
C LEU A 134 -28.82 37.14 15.47
N PRO A 135 -29.06 36.11 16.30
CA PRO A 135 -28.14 35.67 17.34
C PRO A 135 -26.97 34.82 16.79
N VAL A 136 -26.29 35.32 15.77
CA VAL A 136 -25.18 34.67 15.06
C VAL A 136 -24.05 34.35 16.03
N GLY A 137 -23.58 33.11 16.01
CA GLY A 137 -22.54 32.61 16.94
C GLY A 137 -23.09 31.99 18.23
N THR A 138 -24.40 31.94 18.42
CA THR A 138 -25.06 31.24 19.54
C THR A 138 -25.82 29.99 19.06
N PRO A 139 -26.13 29.02 19.92
CA PRO A 139 -26.97 27.87 19.54
C PRO A 139 -28.36 28.24 19.01
N ALA A 140 -28.87 29.43 19.34
CA ALA A 140 -30.20 29.89 18.95
C ALA A 140 -30.32 30.26 17.46
N ILE A 141 -29.21 30.46 16.74
CA ILE A 141 -29.23 30.75 15.30
C ILE A 141 -29.50 29.50 14.45
N LEU A 142 -29.23 28.31 14.98
CA LEU A 142 -29.26 27.08 14.19
C LEU A 142 -30.67 26.73 13.68
N PRO A 143 -31.74 26.80 14.50
CA PRO A 143 -33.11 26.59 14.01
C PRO A 143 -33.54 27.61 12.95
N ILE A 144 -33.09 28.86 13.10
CA ILE A 144 -33.37 29.98 12.17
C ILE A 144 -32.73 29.71 10.80
N ILE A 145 -31.44 29.31 10.79
CA ILE A 145 -30.72 28.95 9.57
C ILE A 145 -31.40 27.77 8.89
N THR A 146 -31.80 26.74 9.64
CA THR A 146 -32.44 25.54 9.09
C THR A 146 -33.78 25.87 8.43
N ALA A 147 -34.66 26.63 9.10
CA ALA A 147 -35.96 27.00 8.55
C ALA A 147 -35.81 27.83 7.24
N LEU A 148 -34.95 28.85 7.25
CA LEU A 148 -34.73 29.70 6.07
C LEU A 148 -34.07 28.95 4.91
N LYS A 149 -33.20 27.97 5.19
CA LYS A 149 -32.64 27.06 4.18
C LYS A 149 -33.66 26.09 3.61
N ASN A 150 -34.70 25.75 4.36
CA ASN A 150 -35.79 24.89 3.91
C ASN A 150 -36.87 25.65 3.11
N GLY A 151 -36.68 26.96 2.88
CA GLY A 151 -37.65 27.80 2.19
C GLY A 151 -38.79 28.28 3.09
N GLU A 152 -38.67 28.12 4.42
CA GLU A 152 -39.67 28.55 5.38
C GLU A 152 -39.37 29.98 5.86
N SER A 153 -40.38 30.86 5.82
CA SER A 153 -40.29 32.17 6.48
C SER A 153 -40.39 32.00 7.98
N ILE A 154 -39.62 32.77 8.73
CA ILE A 154 -39.66 32.75 10.20
C ILE A 154 -40.03 34.11 10.76
N THR A 155 -40.64 34.14 11.94
CA THR A 155 -40.82 35.38 12.70
C THR A 155 -39.76 35.47 13.79
N PHE A 156 -38.93 36.52 13.73
CA PHE A 156 -37.92 36.82 14.74
C PHE A 156 -38.14 38.24 15.25
N GLU A 157 -38.30 38.39 16.57
CA GLU A 157 -38.56 39.69 17.24
C GLU A 157 -39.71 40.51 16.62
N GLY A 158 -40.76 39.83 16.13
CA GLY A 158 -41.94 40.48 15.53
C GLY A 158 -41.77 40.87 14.06
N ARG A 159 -40.61 40.60 13.44
CA ARG A 159 -40.37 40.76 12.01
C ARG A 159 -40.43 39.40 11.31
N GLU A 160 -41.16 39.31 10.21
CA GLU A 160 -41.11 38.16 9.31
C GLU A 160 -39.86 38.25 8.42
N LEU A 161 -39.09 37.17 8.37
CA LEU A 161 -37.88 37.03 7.57
C LEU A 161 -38.16 35.95 6.53
N SER A 162 -38.17 36.34 5.25
CA SER A 162 -38.27 35.37 4.16
C SER A 162 -36.89 34.82 3.79
N PRO A 163 -36.82 33.63 3.17
CA PRO A 163 -35.59 33.11 2.59
C PRO A 163 -34.93 34.13 1.65
N GLU A 164 -35.67 34.81 0.77
CA GLU A 164 -35.04 35.74 -0.19
C GLU A 164 -34.36 36.96 0.48
N GLU A 165 -34.79 37.34 1.68
CA GLU A 165 -34.18 38.46 2.41
C GLU A 165 -32.80 38.11 2.96
N LEU A 166 -32.54 36.86 3.30
CA LEU A 166 -31.34 36.47 4.06
C LEU A 166 -30.47 35.42 3.37
N CYS A 167 -31.05 34.61 2.50
CA CYS A 167 -30.39 33.54 1.77
C CYS A 167 -29.94 34.01 0.39
N THR A 168 -28.79 33.53 -0.10
CA THR A 168 -28.45 33.72 -1.52
C THR A 168 -29.42 32.92 -2.40
N PRO A 169 -29.63 33.34 -3.66
CA PRO A 169 -30.33 32.51 -4.64
C PRO A 169 -29.72 31.11 -4.70
N THR A 170 -30.57 30.13 -4.98
CA THR A 170 -30.16 28.77 -5.30
C THR A 170 -29.10 28.77 -6.39
N ASP A 171 -27.88 28.36 -6.05
CA ASP A 171 -26.79 28.17 -7.00
C ASP A 171 -26.51 26.66 -7.17
N PRO A 172 -26.79 26.06 -8.36
CA PRO A 172 -26.51 24.66 -8.60
C PRO A 172 -25.03 24.35 -8.36
N GLY A 173 -24.76 23.21 -7.73
CA GLY A 173 -23.39 22.77 -7.47
C GLY A 173 -22.61 22.57 -8.77
N PRO A 174 -21.28 22.80 -8.78
CA PRO A 174 -20.48 22.60 -9.98
C PRO A 174 -20.50 21.12 -10.41
N VAL A 175 -20.67 20.88 -11.70
CA VAL A 175 -20.64 19.53 -12.27
C VAL A 175 -19.20 19.13 -12.59
N PHE A 176 -18.80 17.92 -12.20
CA PHE A 176 -17.58 17.31 -12.70
C PHE A 176 -17.84 15.90 -13.23
N ILE A 177 -17.02 15.46 -14.17
CA ILE A 177 -17.15 14.18 -14.86
C ILE A 177 -15.90 13.35 -14.60
N VAL A 178 -16.05 12.08 -14.24
CA VAL A 178 -14.95 11.11 -14.21
C VAL A 178 -15.17 10.09 -15.33
N LEU A 179 -14.22 10.03 -16.26
CA LEU A 179 -14.28 9.19 -17.45
C LEU A 179 -13.03 8.32 -17.55
N GLU A 180 -13.22 7.01 -17.67
CA GLU A 180 -12.18 6.07 -18.09
C GLU A 180 -12.45 5.62 -19.54
N CYS A 181 -11.48 5.82 -20.42
CA CYS A 181 -11.47 5.30 -21.80
C CYS A 181 -10.14 4.57 -22.00
N PRO A 182 -10.12 3.22 -21.84
CA PRO A 182 -8.88 2.48 -21.65
C PRO A 182 -8.08 2.29 -22.96
N HIS A 183 -8.73 2.32 -24.13
CA HIS A 183 -8.08 2.23 -25.42
C HIS A 183 -8.98 2.74 -26.57
N GLU A 184 -8.43 2.86 -27.78
CA GLU A 184 -9.07 3.46 -28.95
C GLU A 184 -10.38 2.78 -29.35
N GLY A 185 -10.50 1.47 -29.13
CA GLY A 185 -11.76 0.73 -29.35
C GLY A 185 -12.95 1.22 -28.50
N PHE A 186 -12.74 2.00 -27.44
CA PHE A 186 -13.82 2.62 -26.66
C PHE A 186 -14.15 4.05 -27.09
N VAL A 187 -13.39 4.65 -28.02
CA VAL A 187 -13.51 6.07 -28.36
C VAL A 187 -14.88 6.38 -28.94
N ASP A 188 -15.41 5.54 -29.83
CA ASP A 188 -16.74 5.77 -30.43
C ASP A 188 -17.83 5.72 -29.37
N ALA A 189 -17.79 4.71 -28.49
CA ALA A 189 -18.73 4.57 -27.38
C ALA A 189 -18.74 5.80 -26.46
N VAL A 190 -17.56 6.41 -26.21
CA VAL A 190 -17.46 7.67 -25.47
C VAL A 190 -18.04 8.84 -26.26
N CYS A 191 -17.64 9.00 -27.52
CA CYS A 191 -17.97 10.17 -28.32
C CYS A 191 -19.46 10.25 -28.69
N GLU A 192 -20.10 9.08 -28.84
CA GLU A 192 -21.50 8.97 -29.25
C GLU A 192 -22.47 8.98 -28.07
N ASN A 193 -21.98 8.78 -26.83
CA ASN A 193 -22.79 8.67 -25.64
C ASN A 193 -23.67 9.92 -25.41
N GLU A 194 -24.99 9.71 -25.43
CA GLU A 194 -25.98 10.79 -25.29
C GLU A 194 -25.90 11.49 -23.93
N THR A 195 -25.42 10.81 -22.89
CA THR A 195 -25.23 11.35 -21.54
C THR A 195 -24.27 12.54 -21.52
N PHE A 196 -23.29 12.58 -22.42
CA PHE A 196 -22.33 13.69 -22.50
C PHE A 196 -22.86 14.87 -23.33
N ARG A 197 -23.76 14.63 -24.31
CA ARG A 197 -24.27 15.68 -25.19
C ARG A 197 -24.95 16.82 -24.41
N ARG A 198 -25.78 16.49 -23.42
CA ARG A 198 -26.43 17.47 -22.53
C ARG A 198 -25.46 18.40 -21.78
N TYR A 199 -24.22 17.96 -21.55
CA TYR A 199 -23.16 18.75 -20.89
C TYR A 199 -22.30 19.55 -21.87
N GLN A 200 -22.42 19.24 -23.15
CA GLN A 200 -21.73 19.87 -24.27
C GLN A 200 -22.61 20.92 -24.98
N GLU A 201 -23.93 20.88 -24.76
CA GLU A 201 -24.91 21.80 -25.36
C GLU A 201 -24.89 23.22 -24.76
N GLY A 202 -24.09 23.48 -23.73
CA GLY A 202 -23.82 24.83 -23.21
C GLY A 202 -24.94 25.46 -22.37
N LEU A 203 -25.89 24.67 -21.86
CA LEU A 203 -26.90 25.15 -20.93
C LEU A 203 -26.25 25.57 -19.59
N PRO A 204 -26.55 26.76 -19.03
CA PRO A 204 -25.90 27.28 -17.81
C PRO A 204 -25.98 26.31 -16.61
N GLU A 205 -27.10 25.62 -16.45
CA GLU A 205 -27.35 24.64 -15.39
C GLU A 205 -26.55 23.34 -15.53
N ASN A 206 -26.00 23.06 -16.72
CA ASN A 206 -25.21 21.88 -17.04
C ASN A 206 -23.74 22.22 -17.31
N GLN A 207 -23.28 23.41 -16.90
CA GLN A 207 -21.90 23.80 -17.13
C GLN A 207 -20.95 22.89 -16.33
N VAL A 208 -20.07 22.19 -17.05
CA VAL A 208 -19.07 21.31 -16.45
C VAL A 208 -17.87 22.13 -16.00
N ALA A 209 -17.59 22.09 -14.70
CA ALA A 209 -16.40 22.72 -14.13
C ALA A 209 -15.13 21.93 -14.43
N MET A 210 -15.20 20.59 -14.43
CA MET A 210 -14.04 19.74 -14.70
C MET A 210 -14.39 18.38 -15.32
N VAL A 211 -13.60 17.94 -16.30
CA VAL A 211 -13.59 16.56 -16.78
C VAL A 211 -12.27 15.91 -16.40
N ILE A 212 -12.36 14.76 -15.74
CA ILE A 212 -11.24 13.92 -15.34
C ILE A 212 -11.13 12.77 -16.35
N HIS A 213 -10.01 12.73 -17.07
CA HIS A 213 -9.71 11.76 -18.11
C HIS A 213 -8.73 10.72 -17.58
N MET A 214 -9.19 9.50 -17.37
CA MET A 214 -8.34 8.33 -17.11
C MET A 214 -8.14 7.59 -18.44
N THR A 215 -7.32 8.17 -19.32
CA THR A 215 -7.19 7.73 -20.72
C THR A 215 -5.72 7.74 -21.16
N PRO A 216 -5.25 6.73 -21.90
CA PRO A 216 -3.86 6.71 -22.37
C PRO A 216 -3.59 7.79 -23.42
N GLU A 217 -2.32 8.11 -23.65
CA GLU A 217 -1.91 9.08 -24.66
C GLU A 217 -2.42 8.71 -26.06
N SER A 218 -2.50 7.43 -26.38
CA SER A 218 -3.00 6.98 -27.68
C SER A 218 -4.48 7.30 -27.93
N VAL A 219 -5.30 7.32 -26.87
CA VAL A 219 -6.69 7.79 -26.94
C VAL A 219 -6.75 9.31 -27.05
N LEU A 220 -5.89 10.02 -26.31
CA LEU A 220 -5.80 11.48 -26.44
C LEU A 220 -5.35 11.89 -27.84
N ARG A 221 -4.51 11.12 -28.54
CA ARG A 221 -4.13 11.41 -29.93
C ARG A 221 -5.25 11.13 -30.94
N ASP A 222 -6.28 10.37 -30.57
CA ASP A 222 -7.38 10.04 -31.48
C ASP A 222 -8.16 11.30 -31.86
N SER A 223 -8.31 11.53 -33.17
CA SER A 223 -8.96 12.73 -33.69
C SER A 223 -10.43 12.85 -33.27
N ARG A 224 -11.13 11.72 -33.08
CA ARG A 224 -12.53 11.70 -32.64
C ARG A 224 -12.63 12.14 -31.19
N TYR A 225 -11.72 11.65 -30.35
CA TYR A 225 -11.65 12.04 -28.94
C TYR A 225 -11.29 13.52 -28.79
N GLN A 226 -10.34 14.03 -29.58
CA GLN A 226 -9.99 15.45 -29.61
C GLN A 226 -11.19 16.33 -29.99
N GLN A 227 -11.94 15.95 -31.02
CA GLN A 227 -13.17 16.67 -31.40
C GLN A 227 -14.24 16.60 -30.31
N TRP A 228 -14.31 15.51 -29.55
CA TRP A 228 -15.23 15.38 -28.43
C TRP A 228 -14.83 16.28 -27.26
N LEU A 229 -13.53 16.45 -26.98
CA LEU A 229 -13.03 17.38 -25.95
C LEU A 229 -13.41 18.84 -26.23
N GLU A 230 -13.35 19.27 -27.49
CA GLU A 230 -13.66 20.64 -27.92
C GLU A 230 -15.13 21.04 -27.71
N ARG A 231 -16.02 20.07 -27.46
CA ARG A 231 -17.45 20.32 -27.26
C ARG A 231 -17.79 20.79 -25.85
N PHE A 232 -16.86 20.72 -24.89
CA PHE A 232 -17.06 21.29 -23.57
C PHE A 232 -16.83 22.80 -23.58
N GLY A 233 -17.51 23.53 -22.69
CA GLY A 233 -17.43 24.99 -22.64
C GLY A 233 -16.00 25.48 -22.31
N PRO A 234 -15.63 26.72 -22.70
CA PRO A 234 -14.27 27.24 -22.54
C PRO A 234 -13.80 27.39 -21.08
N GLY A 235 -14.73 27.36 -20.11
CA GLY A 235 -14.41 27.37 -18.67
C GLY A 235 -14.12 25.98 -18.08
N THR A 236 -14.36 24.90 -18.83
CA THR A 236 -14.18 23.53 -18.36
C THR A 236 -12.69 23.20 -18.20
N GLN A 237 -12.31 22.75 -17.01
CA GLN A 237 -10.96 22.23 -16.77
C GLN A 237 -10.87 20.77 -17.22
N HIS A 238 -9.75 20.40 -17.84
CA HIS A 238 -9.50 19.02 -18.27
C HIS A 238 -8.30 18.46 -17.50
N LEU A 239 -8.55 17.48 -16.64
CA LEU A 239 -7.50 16.84 -15.85
C LEU A 239 -7.21 15.43 -16.37
N VAL A 240 -6.01 15.23 -16.88
CA VAL A 240 -5.54 13.97 -17.47
C VAL A 240 -4.77 13.15 -16.43
N LEU A 241 -5.11 11.87 -16.32
CA LEU A 241 -4.47 10.86 -15.48
C LEU A 241 -4.03 9.67 -16.33
N ASN A 242 -2.75 9.64 -16.69
CA ASN A 242 -2.23 8.62 -17.59
C ASN A 242 -0.73 8.35 -17.40
N GLU A 243 -0.13 7.60 -18.31
CA GLU A 243 1.27 7.18 -18.30
C GLU A 243 2.30 8.32 -18.37
N LYS A 244 1.88 9.55 -18.70
CA LYS A 244 2.75 10.74 -18.68
C LYS A 244 2.65 11.54 -17.39
N CYS A 245 1.75 11.18 -16.46
CA CYS A 245 1.75 11.76 -15.12
C CYS A 245 3.00 11.30 -14.36
N SER A 246 3.84 12.23 -13.93
CA SER A 246 4.96 11.96 -13.02
C SER A 246 4.55 12.33 -11.61
N ALA A 247 4.59 11.37 -10.69
CA ALA A 247 4.16 11.59 -9.31
C ALA A 247 5.02 10.79 -8.32
N VAL A 248 5.95 11.48 -7.65
CA VAL A 248 6.63 10.92 -6.46
C VAL A 248 5.64 10.96 -5.30
N HIS A 249 5.13 9.78 -4.93
CA HIS A 249 4.12 9.63 -3.86
C HIS A 249 4.67 8.94 -2.60
N ASN A 250 5.94 8.49 -2.62
CA ASN A 250 6.62 7.86 -1.48
C ASN A 250 8.00 8.50 -1.23
N PRO A 251 8.11 9.82 -0.98
CA PRO A 251 9.40 10.50 -0.83
C PRO A 251 10.27 9.92 0.28
N ARG A 252 9.71 9.36 1.36
CA ARG A 252 10.51 8.68 2.39
C ARG A 252 11.27 7.45 1.90
N SER A 253 10.75 6.75 0.90
CA SER A 253 11.46 5.64 0.25
C SER A 253 12.69 6.14 -0.51
N TYR A 254 12.57 7.25 -1.22
CA TYR A 254 13.69 7.89 -1.91
C TYR A 254 14.71 8.45 -0.93
N LYS A 255 14.26 9.06 0.16
CA LYS A 255 15.13 9.57 1.23
C LYS A 255 16.00 8.46 1.81
N ILE A 256 15.39 7.39 2.32
CA ILE A 256 16.16 6.29 2.94
C ILE A 256 17.12 5.68 1.92
N GLN A 257 16.67 5.44 0.69
CA GLN A 257 17.56 4.89 -0.34
C GLN A 257 18.74 5.82 -0.66
N THR A 258 18.52 7.13 -0.71
CA THR A 258 19.57 8.13 -0.92
C THR A 258 20.58 8.10 0.21
N GLN A 259 20.12 8.01 1.46
CA GLN A 259 21.00 7.97 2.64
C GLN A 259 21.78 6.64 2.73
N LEU A 260 21.13 5.51 2.41
CA LEU A 260 21.79 4.20 2.32
C LEU A 260 22.83 4.16 1.18
N ASN A 261 22.56 4.83 0.05
CA ASN A 261 23.50 4.94 -1.07
C ASN A 261 24.83 5.61 -0.65
N LEU A 262 24.80 6.60 0.26
CA LEU A 262 26.01 7.23 0.79
C LEU A 262 26.94 6.22 1.49
N ILE A 263 26.37 5.19 2.10
CA ILE A 263 27.10 4.09 2.76
C ILE A 263 27.74 3.20 1.69
N HIS A 264 26.94 2.65 0.77
CA HIS A 264 27.43 1.71 -0.26
C HIS A 264 26.59 1.75 -1.55
N PRO A 265 27.01 2.50 -2.59
CA PRO A 265 26.20 2.73 -3.79
C PRO A 265 25.81 1.47 -4.57
N GLU A 266 26.70 0.48 -4.58
CA GLU A 266 26.48 -0.77 -5.31
C GLU A 266 25.53 -1.73 -4.58
N ILE A 267 25.35 -1.61 -3.27
CA ILE A 267 24.40 -2.46 -2.51
C ILE A 267 23.06 -1.72 -2.39
N PHE A 268 23.11 -0.39 -2.32
CA PHE A 268 21.96 0.49 -2.23
C PHE A 268 21.92 1.44 -3.43
N PRO A 269 21.50 0.98 -4.62
CA PRO A 269 21.42 1.82 -5.81
C PRO A 269 20.37 2.92 -5.64
N LEU A 270 20.59 4.10 -6.22
CA LEU A 270 19.59 5.17 -6.22
C LEU A 270 18.32 4.73 -6.97
N LEU A 271 17.17 5.21 -6.49
CA LEU A 271 15.90 4.98 -7.17
C LEU A 271 15.83 5.82 -8.43
N THR A 272 15.18 5.27 -9.44
CA THR A 272 14.95 5.88 -10.73
C THR A 272 13.49 6.26 -10.89
N THR A 273 13.24 7.22 -11.79
CA THR A 273 11.90 7.56 -12.23
C THR A 273 11.70 6.94 -13.60
N TYR A 274 10.73 6.04 -13.72
CA TYR A 274 10.34 5.52 -15.02
C TYR A 274 9.74 6.65 -15.89
N GLN A 275 10.13 6.73 -17.16
CA GLN A 275 9.52 7.62 -18.13
C GLN A 275 8.79 6.84 -19.21
N SER A 276 7.53 7.18 -19.46
CA SER A 276 6.77 6.56 -20.54
C SER A 276 7.38 6.89 -21.90
N LYS A 277 7.62 5.84 -22.68
CA LYS A 277 8.10 5.88 -24.08
C LYS A 277 7.03 6.33 -25.08
N GLU A 278 5.76 6.42 -24.67
CA GLU A 278 4.68 6.91 -25.54
C GLU A 278 4.90 8.38 -25.91
N GLU A 279 4.50 8.78 -27.10
CA GLU A 279 4.52 10.20 -27.49
C GLU A 279 3.45 10.97 -26.74
N GLU A 280 3.77 12.19 -26.31
CA GLU A 280 2.81 13.04 -25.62
C GLU A 280 1.78 13.61 -26.62
N ALA A 281 0.49 13.51 -26.28
CA ALA A 281 -0.58 14.05 -27.10
C ALA A 281 -0.65 15.57 -27.00
N VAL A 282 -0.68 16.24 -28.15
CA VAL A 282 -1.02 17.66 -28.23
C VAL A 282 -2.54 17.79 -28.26
N CYS A 283 -3.12 18.24 -27.14
CA CYS A 283 -4.55 18.44 -27.03
C CYS A 283 -4.97 19.80 -27.57
N ARG A 284 -6.14 19.85 -28.22
CA ARG A 284 -6.73 21.09 -28.76
C ARG A 284 -7.32 22.00 -27.69
N VAL A 285 -7.59 21.45 -26.51
CA VAL A 285 -8.02 22.17 -25.31
C VAL A 285 -6.89 22.20 -24.27
N PRO A 286 -6.80 23.23 -23.40
CA PRO A 286 -5.87 23.23 -22.29
C PRO A 286 -6.15 22.05 -21.35
N ILE A 287 -5.10 21.29 -21.04
CA ILE A 287 -5.17 20.19 -20.08
C ILE A 287 -4.20 20.43 -18.91
N VAL A 288 -4.55 19.88 -17.75
CA VAL A 288 -3.68 19.75 -16.60
C VAL A 288 -3.39 18.27 -16.41
N ARG A 289 -2.14 17.91 -16.15
CA ARG A 289 -1.76 16.54 -15.82
C ARG A 289 -1.79 16.34 -14.32
N GLY A 290 -2.24 15.17 -13.88
CA GLY A 290 -2.28 14.84 -12.46
C GLY A 290 -0.89 14.80 -11.82
N GLU A 291 -0.79 15.36 -10.61
CA GLU A 291 0.38 15.30 -9.73
C GLU A 291 -0.05 14.70 -8.38
N CYS A 292 0.88 14.11 -7.63
CA CYS A 292 0.56 13.62 -6.28
C CYS A 292 0.11 14.80 -5.40
N LEU A 293 -1.04 14.66 -4.73
CA LEU A 293 -1.65 15.69 -3.88
C LEU A 293 -2.05 17.00 -4.60
N LEU A 294 -2.12 17.01 -5.93
CA LEU A 294 -2.75 18.10 -6.67
C LEU A 294 -4.22 18.21 -6.26
N LYS A 295 -4.63 19.42 -5.87
CA LYS A 295 -6.01 19.71 -5.48
C LYS A 295 -6.64 20.67 -6.48
N TYR A 296 -7.91 20.44 -6.76
CA TYR A 296 -8.76 21.42 -7.42
C TYR A 296 -9.88 21.80 -6.46
N GLN A 297 -9.95 23.08 -6.13
CA GLN A 297 -11.01 23.61 -5.29
C GLN A 297 -12.14 24.08 -6.20
N PHE A 298 -13.36 23.60 -5.96
CA PHE A 298 -14.54 24.02 -6.73
C PHE A 298 -15.19 25.29 -6.18
N ARG A 299 -15.09 25.51 -4.87
CA ARG A 299 -15.65 26.66 -4.14
C ARG A 299 -14.80 26.99 -2.91
N PRO A 300 -14.82 28.25 -2.44
CA PRO A 300 -15.59 29.39 -2.96
C PRO A 300 -15.09 29.90 -4.31
N GLN A 301 -13.79 29.75 -4.58
CA GLN A 301 -13.17 30.07 -5.87
C GLN A 301 -12.67 28.80 -6.54
N GLN A 302 -12.86 28.73 -7.86
CA GLN A 302 -12.33 27.67 -8.71
C GLN A 302 -10.84 27.86 -8.95
N GLU A 303 -10.01 26.99 -8.40
CA GLU A 303 -8.55 27.12 -8.53
C GLU A 303 -7.80 25.79 -8.34
N TRP A 304 -6.63 25.72 -8.94
CA TRP A 304 -5.64 24.67 -8.70
C TRP A 304 -4.78 25.02 -7.50
N GLN A 305 -4.61 24.07 -6.58
CA GLN A 305 -3.77 24.19 -5.40
C GLN A 305 -2.64 23.16 -5.48
N ARG A 306 -1.39 23.66 -5.47
CA ARG A 306 -0.15 22.88 -5.58
C ARG A 306 0.75 22.95 -4.34
N ASP A 307 0.30 23.61 -3.29
CA ASP A 307 0.99 23.76 -2.00
C ASP A 307 1.37 22.41 -1.36
N ALA A 308 0.55 21.38 -1.59
CA ALA A 308 0.74 20.05 -1.06
C ALA A 308 1.44 19.08 -2.03
N VAL A 309 1.76 19.51 -3.26
CA VAL A 309 2.38 18.62 -4.26
C VAL A 309 3.75 18.18 -3.77
N THR A 310 3.96 16.87 -3.81
CA THR A 310 5.17 16.24 -3.30
C THR A 310 6.34 16.44 -4.24
N VAL A 311 7.48 16.84 -3.70
CA VAL A 311 8.76 16.95 -4.42
C VAL A 311 9.80 16.03 -3.76
N CYS A 312 10.69 15.47 -4.57
CA CYS A 312 11.81 14.65 -4.12
C CYS A 312 13.11 15.47 -4.15
N ASP A 313 13.53 15.97 -2.99
CA ASP A 313 14.74 16.78 -2.86
C ASP A 313 15.92 15.91 -2.38
N HIS A 314 16.72 15.46 -3.34
CA HIS A 314 17.86 14.57 -3.07
C HIS A 314 18.95 15.29 -2.28
N ASP A 315 19.20 16.57 -2.56
CA ASP A 315 20.24 17.34 -1.88
C ASP A 315 19.89 17.56 -0.41
N ALA A 316 18.61 17.83 -0.11
CA ALA A 316 18.13 17.90 1.27
C ALA A 316 18.29 16.57 2.02
N PHE A 317 18.02 15.43 1.37
CA PHE A 317 18.17 14.11 2.00
C PHE A 317 19.63 13.78 2.32
N VAL A 318 20.56 14.16 1.43
CA VAL A 318 22.00 14.02 1.64
C VAL A 318 22.45 14.92 2.78
N ALA A 319 22.08 16.21 2.75
CA ALA A 319 22.43 17.17 3.80
C ALA A 319 21.98 16.69 5.18
N GLU A 320 20.74 16.18 5.29
CA GLU A 320 20.21 15.64 6.55
C GLU A 320 21.03 14.46 7.07
N ALA A 321 21.44 13.52 6.22
CA ALA A 321 22.26 12.39 6.66
C ALA A 321 23.68 12.83 7.06
N LEU A 322 24.26 13.80 6.35
CA LEU A 322 25.58 14.32 6.66
C LEU A 322 25.61 15.10 8.00
N ASP A 323 24.48 15.65 8.43
CA ASP A 323 24.35 16.34 9.72
C ASP A 323 24.21 15.36 10.92
N LEU A 324 23.97 14.07 10.66
CA LEU A 324 23.84 13.07 11.72
C LEU A 324 25.17 12.85 12.47
N PRO A 325 25.13 12.75 13.81
CA PRO A 325 26.31 12.48 14.62
C PRO A 325 27.06 11.22 14.16
N ASP A 326 28.39 11.34 14.03
CA ASP A 326 29.31 10.27 13.63
C ASP A 326 29.06 9.61 12.26
N PHE A 327 27.98 9.91 11.55
CA PHE A 327 27.60 9.21 10.32
C PHE A 327 28.70 9.28 9.26
N GLN A 328 29.21 10.49 8.98
CA GLN A 328 30.28 10.68 7.99
C GLN A 328 31.56 9.91 8.35
N ALA A 329 31.95 9.95 9.63
CA ALA A 329 33.12 9.24 10.12
C ALA A 329 32.94 7.71 9.95
N ARG A 330 31.78 7.17 10.35
CA ARG A 330 31.47 5.73 10.19
C ARG A 330 31.40 5.29 8.73
N VAL A 331 30.87 6.12 7.84
CA VAL A 331 30.87 5.83 6.38
C VAL A 331 32.30 5.79 5.85
N LYS A 332 33.16 6.72 6.28
CA LYS A 332 34.58 6.74 5.88
C LYS A 332 35.32 5.50 6.39
N GLU A 333 35.21 5.20 7.68
CA GLU A 333 35.80 3.99 8.30
C GLU A 333 35.32 2.71 7.60
N CYS A 334 34.02 2.63 7.30
CA CYS A 334 33.43 1.51 6.58
C CYS A 334 34.11 1.34 5.22
N LYS A 335 34.17 2.39 4.40
CA LYS A 335 34.80 2.37 3.06
C LYS A 335 36.27 1.99 3.09
N GLU A 336 37.03 2.46 4.09
CA GLU A 336 38.44 2.12 4.28
C GLU A 336 38.63 0.66 4.71
N SER A 337 37.64 0.06 5.39
CA SER A 337 37.67 -1.33 5.84
C SER A 337 37.20 -2.35 4.78
N LEU A 338 36.60 -1.89 3.68
CA LEU A 338 36.07 -2.78 2.65
C LEU A 338 37.21 -3.52 1.94
N PRO A 339 37.02 -4.81 1.62
CA PRO A 339 38.00 -5.54 0.83
C PRO A 339 38.16 -4.86 -0.55
N ALA A 340 39.35 -4.91 -1.12
CA ALA A 340 39.55 -4.48 -2.51
C ALA A 340 38.54 -5.21 -3.41
N VAL A 341 37.82 -4.45 -4.24
CA VAL A 341 36.82 -5.02 -5.15
C VAL A 341 37.52 -6.02 -6.05
N PRO A 342 37.13 -7.31 -6.05
CA PRO A 342 37.72 -8.29 -6.95
C PRO A 342 37.53 -7.85 -8.40
N GLU A 343 38.57 -7.94 -9.24
CA GLU A 343 38.50 -7.56 -10.67
C GLU A 343 37.42 -8.36 -11.45
N LYS A 344 37.01 -9.52 -10.93
CA LYS A 344 35.86 -10.31 -11.36
C LYS A 344 35.07 -10.78 -10.15
N MET A 345 33.97 -10.11 -9.83
CA MET A 345 32.89 -10.71 -9.06
C MET A 345 31.92 -11.39 -10.01
N ASP A 346 31.47 -12.59 -9.65
CA ASP A 346 30.34 -13.21 -10.33
C ASP A 346 29.13 -12.28 -10.20
N ALA A 347 28.57 -11.87 -11.33
CA ALA A 347 27.43 -10.96 -11.37
C ALA A 347 26.14 -11.63 -10.85
N TYR A 348 26.12 -12.96 -10.77
CA TYR A 348 24.96 -13.76 -10.41
C TYR A 348 25.34 -14.95 -9.51
N PRO A 349 24.42 -15.42 -8.64
CA PRO A 349 23.09 -14.86 -8.45
C PRO A 349 23.12 -13.51 -7.72
N GLU A 350 22.19 -12.65 -8.08
CA GLU A 350 21.94 -11.36 -7.44
C GLU A 350 20.54 -11.38 -6.81
N ILE A 351 20.45 -10.97 -5.55
CA ILE A 351 19.23 -10.93 -4.76
C ILE A 351 18.84 -9.47 -4.58
N VAL A 352 17.66 -9.09 -5.06
CA VAL A 352 17.11 -7.74 -4.92
C VAL A 352 15.88 -7.79 -4.01
N PHE A 353 15.98 -7.15 -2.85
CA PHE A 353 14.89 -7.06 -1.89
C PHE A 353 13.95 -5.93 -2.28
N LEU A 354 12.85 -6.21 -2.98
CA LEU A 354 11.92 -5.18 -3.45
C LEU A 354 11.00 -4.67 -2.33
N GLY A 355 10.70 -5.52 -1.35
CA GLY A 355 9.93 -5.18 -0.16
C GLY A 355 10.28 -6.07 1.01
N THR A 356 10.43 -5.47 2.18
CA THR A 356 11.07 -6.09 3.36
C THR A 356 10.26 -6.00 4.64
N GLY A 357 9.01 -5.54 4.56
CA GLY A 357 8.16 -5.32 5.72
C GLY A 357 6.96 -6.26 5.78
N SER A 358 6.42 -6.43 6.98
CA SER A 358 5.29 -7.33 7.25
C SER A 358 3.92 -6.65 7.27
N ALA A 359 2.89 -7.39 6.85
CA ALA A 359 1.44 -7.13 6.96
C ALA A 359 0.86 -5.95 6.18
N ILE A 360 1.42 -4.75 6.33
CA ILE A 360 0.84 -3.49 5.81
C ILE A 360 1.95 -2.65 5.19
N PRO A 361 1.85 -2.16 3.95
CA PRO A 361 2.88 -1.31 3.38
C PRO A 361 2.96 0.04 4.12
N MET A 362 4.16 0.41 4.59
CA MET A 362 4.43 1.67 5.28
C MET A 362 5.39 2.54 4.49
N LYS A 363 5.63 3.73 5.04
CA LYS A 363 6.46 4.78 4.45
C LYS A 363 7.83 4.31 3.98
N ILE A 364 8.46 3.44 4.76
CA ILE A 364 9.88 3.09 4.63
C ILE A 364 10.14 1.67 4.09
N ARG A 365 9.19 0.75 4.25
CA ARG A 365 9.29 -0.65 3.85
C ARG A 365 7.99 -1.04 3.15
N ASN A 366 8.12 -1.61 1.97
CA ASN A 366 7.02 -2.24 1.27
C ASN A 366 6.78 -3.65 1.82
N VAL A 367 5.64 -4.23 1.49
CA VAL A 367 5.35 -5.65 1.82
C VAL A 367 6.25 -6.60 1.03
N SER A 368 6.38 -7.84 1.51
CA SER A 368 7.30 -8.86 1.01
C SER A 368 7.34 -9.03 -0.51
N SER A 369 8.53 -8.82 -1.07
CA SER A 369 8.89 -9.35 -2.38
C SER A 369 10.41 -9.35 -2.54
N THR A 370 10.97 -10.47 -3.00
CA THR A 370 12.40 -10.61 -3.26
C THR A 370 12.62 -11.18 -4.66
N LEU A 371 13.39 -10.48 -5.48
CA LEU A 371 13.75 -10.92 -6.83
C LEU A 371 15.11 -11.63 -6.79
N VAL A 372 15.15 -12.86 -7.27
CA VAL A 372 16.35 -13.68 -7.40
C VAL A 372 16.75 -13.69 -8.87
N ASN A 373 17.73 -12.88 -9.24
CA ASN A 373 18.35 -12.91 -10.56
C ASN A 373 19.37 -14.06 -10.59
N ILE A 374 19.01 -15.17 -11.23
CA ILE A 374 19.88 -16.35 -11.37
C ILE A 374 20.89 -16.15 -12.49
N SER A 375 20.51 -15.39 -13.53
CA SER A 375 21.37 -14.96 -14.62
C SER A 375 20.93 -13.61 -15.16
N SER A 376 21.60 -13.10 -16.19
CA SER A 376 21.22 -11.84 -16.85
C SER A 376 19.86 -11.87 -17.55
N THR A 377 19.33 -13.05 -17.82
CA THR A 377 18.08 -13.26 -18.57
C THR A 377 17.04 -14.06 -17.81
N GLN A 378 17.35 -14.53 -16.60
CA GLN A 378 16.45 -15.41 -15.83
C GLN A 378 16.37 -14.94 -14.38
N SER A 379 15.13 -14.67 -13.97
CA SER A 379 14.80 -14.15 -12.65
C SER A 379 13.60 -14.88 -12.07
N LEU A 380 13.59 -15.08 -10.75
CA LEU A 380 12.49 -15.68 -10.01
C LEU A 380 12.03 -14.73 -8.91
N LEU A 381 10.73 -14.55 -8.73
CA LEU A 381 10.18 -13.79 -7.59
C LEU A 381 9.83 -14.71 -6.42
N LEU A 382 10.28 -14.35 -5.23
CA LEU A 382 9.90 -14.93 -3.95
C LEU A 382 8.93 -13.96 -3.26
N ASP A 383 7.67 -14.36 -3.20
CA ASP A 383 6.52 -13.53 -2.85
C ASP A 383 6.39 -12.25 -3.72
N CYS A 384 5.16 -11.76 -3.78
CA CYS A 384 4.78 -10.61 -4.58
C CYS A 384 3.64 -9.90 -3.87
N GLY A 385 3.97 -9.19 -2.78
CA GLY A 385 3.04 -8.32 -2.06
C GLY A 385 2.76 -7.01 -2.81
N GLU A 386 1.68 -6.32 -2.44
CA GLU A 386 1.21 -5.05 -3.03
C GLU A 386 2.36 -4.06 -3.31
N GLY A 387 2.39 -3.47 -4.51
CA GLY A 387 3.36 -2.44 -4.87
C GLY A 387 4.68 -2.97 -5.42
N THR A 388 4.87 -4.29 -5.52
CA THR A 388 6.07 -4.92 -6.11
C THR A 388 6.39 -4.38 -7.50
N PHE A 389 5.39 -4.18 -8.36
CA PHE A 389 5.60 -3.57 -9.68
C PHE A 389 6.17 -2.16 -9.60
N GLY A 390 5.58 -1.33 -8.74
CA GLY A 390 6.09 0.02 -8.49
C GLY A 390 7.54 -0.02 -8.01
N GLN A 391 7.90 -0.99 -7.17
CA GLN A 391 9.28 -1.18 -6.71
C GLN A 391 10.22 -1.59 -7.85
N LEU A 392 9.80 -2.50 -8.75
CA LEU A 392 10.55 -2.84 -9.96
C LEU A 392 10.77 -1.62 -10.87
N CYS A 393 9.73 -0.81 -11.09
CA CYS A 393 9.84 0.42 -11.87
C CYS A 393 10.84 1.40 -11.24
N ARG A 394 10.80 1.60 -9.92
CA ARG A 394 11.74 2.49 -9.22
C ARG A 394 13.16 1.95 -9.22
N HIS A 395 13.33 0.63 -9.14
CA HIS A 395 14.65 0.02 -9.09
C HIS A 395 15.33 -0.01 -10.46
N TYR A 396 14.60 -0.36 -11.52
CA TYR A 396 15.18 -0.61 -12.85
C TYR A 396 14.89 0.50 -13.89
N GLY A 397 13.98 1.42 -13.61
CA GLY A 397 13.64 2.52 -14.52
C GLY A 397 13.24 2.02 -15.90
N ASP A 398 13.92 2.52 -16.93
CA ASP A 398 13.64 2.18 -18.33
C ASP A 398 13.96 0.72 -18.70
N GLN A 399 14.75 0.03 -17.86
CA GLN A 399 15.07 -1.40 -18.04
C GLN A 399 14.00 -2.33 -17.46
N VAL A 400 12.96 -1.78 -16.80
CA VAL A 400 11.92 -2.59 -16.15
C VAL A 400 11.26 -3.56 -17.14
N ASP A 401 11.00 -3.16 -18.38
CA ASP A 401 10.40 -4.02 -19.40
C ASP A 401 11.21 -5.30 -19.59
N GLN A 402 12.52 -5.16 -19.82
CA GLN A 402 13.41 -6.30 -20.00
C GLN A 402 13.49 -7.16 -18.74
N LYS A 403 13.47 -6.55 -17.55
CA LYS A 403 13.50 -7.29 -16.30
C LYS A 403 12.23 -8.08 -16.05
N LEU A 404 11.07 -7.53 -16.41
CA LEU A 404 9.79 -8.26 -16.39
C LEU A 404 9.84 -9.47 -17.34
N CYS A 405 10.45 -9.33 -18.53
CA CYS A 405 10.64 -10.42 -19.49
C CYS A 405 11.47 -11.58 -18.92
N ASN A 406 12.44 -11.26 -18.05
CA ASN A 406 13.33 -12.25 -17.46
C ASN A 406 12.66 -13.07 -16.33
N ILE A 407 11.51 -12.61 -15.80
CA ILE A 407 10.81 -13.29 -14.71
C ILE A 407 10.03 -14.47 -15.30
N ALA A 408 10.54 -15.69 -15.12
CA ALA A 408 9.90 -16.90 -15.64
C ALA A 408 9.09 -17.67 -14.58
N ALA A 409 9.26 -17.34 -13.30
CA ALA A 409 8.55 -17.99 -12.21
C ALA A 409 8.29 -17.06 -11.01
N VAL A 410 7.19 -17.32 -10.31
CA VAL A 410 6.88 -16.72 -9.01
C VAL A 410 6.58 -17.82 -8.01
N PHE A 411 7.25 -17.76 -6.87
CA PHE A 411 6.94 -18.55 -5.69
C PHE A 411 6.10 -17.72 -4.72
N VAL A 412 4.94 -18.24 -4.30
CA VAL A 412 4.12 -17.69 -3.22
C VAL A 412 4.23 -18.63 -2.03
N SER A 413 4.68 -18.11 -0.89
CA SER A 413 4.88 -18.88 0.34
C SER A 413 3.55 -19.33 0.95
N HIS A 414 2.57 -18.43 1.02
CA HIS A 414 1.26 -18.68 1.65
C HIS A 414 0.20 -17.63 1.25
N MET A 415 -1.02 -17.77 1.81
CA MET A 415 -2.20 -16.99 1.39
C MET A 415 -2.45 -15.68 2.17
N HIS A 416 -1.48 -15.13 2.90
CA HIS A 416 -1.64 -13.78 3.44
C HIS A 416 -1.37 -12.71 2.38
N THR A 417 -2.20 -11.66 2.39
CA THR A 417 -2.25 -10.63 1.34
C THR A 417 -0.90 -9.96 1.10
N ASP A 418 -0.11 -9.74 2.14
CA ASP A 418 1.22 -9.15 2.08
C ASP A 418 2.26 -9.97 1.28
N HIS A 419 1.92 -11.19 0.84
CA HIS A 419 2.80 -12.06 0.05
C HIS A 419 2.29 -12.34 -1.37
N HIS A 420 1.01 -12.09 -1.67
CA HIS A 420 0.41 -12.43 -2.96
C HIS A 420 -0.57 -11.39 -3.54
N SER A 421 -0.68 -10.20 -2.93
CA SER A 421 -1.58 -9.13 -3.40
C SER A 421 -1.10 -8.43 -4.67
N VAL A 422 -0.49 -9.14 -5.61
CA VAL A 422 -0.23 -8.58 -6.92
C VAL A 422 -0.65 -9.58 -7.98
N VAL A 423 -1.69 -9.18 -8.70
CA VAL A 423 -2.05 -9.76 -10.00
C VAL A 423 -0.94 -9.51 -11.06
N LEU A 424 0.22 -8.91 -10.72
CA LEU A 424 1.39 -8.89 -11.61
C LEU A 424 2.01 -10.25 -11.83
N ILE A 425 1.83 -11.20 -10.90
CA ILE A 425 2.11 -12.60 -11.19
C ILE A 425 1.36 -13.03 -12.47
N PHE A 426 0.30 -12.32 -12.85
CA PHE A 426 -0.56 -12.69 -13.96
C PHE A 426 -0.60 -11.67 -15.10
N LEU A 427 -0.07 -10.46 -14.89
CA LEU A 427 0.03 -9.43 -15.93
C LEU A 427 1.39 -9.47 -16.65
N LEU A 428 2.45 -10.02 -16.04
CA LEU A 428 3.78 -10.20 -16.66
C LEU A 428 3.73 -10.77 -18.11
N PRO A 429 2.92 -11.82 -18.40
CA PRO A 429 2.71 -12.34 -19.75
C PRO A 429 2.12 -11.35 -20.75
N LEU A 430 1.08 -10.64 -20.31
CA LEU A 430 0.37 -9.66 -21.11
C LEU A 430 1.30 -8.47 -21.42
N LEU A 431 2.14 -8.07 -20.45
CA LEU A 431 3.14 -7.00 -20.58
C LEU A 431 4.25 -7.30 -21.58
N PHE A 432 4.66 -8.56 -21.66
CA PHE A 432 5.65 -9.05 -22.62
C PHE A 432 5.13 -8.96 -24.07
N GLN A 433 3.92 -9.47 -24.29
CA GLN A 433 3.36 -9.64 -25.63
C GLN A 433 3.06 -8.30 -26.33
N ALA A 434 2.77 -7.25 -25.56
CA ALA A 434 2.41 -5.94 -26.09
C ALA A 434 3.57 -4.96 -26.32
N SER A 435 4.77 -5.26 -25.81
CA SER A 435 5.92 -4.34 -25.91
C SER A 435 6.95 -4.78 -26.95
N LEU A 436 7.08 -6.09 -27.23
CA LEU A 436 8.19 -6.61 -28.06
C LEU A 436 7.75 -7.49 -29.24
N GLY A 437 6.45 -7.81 -29.38
CA GLY A 437 5.96 -8.65 -30.48
C GLY A 437 6.54 -10.07 -30.51
N GLN A 438 7.10 -10.55 -29.39
CA GLN A 438 7.69 -11.89 -29.26
C GLN A 438 6.70 -12.91 -28.70
N ALA A 439 6.91 -14.17 -29.06
CA ALA A 439 6.14 -15.30 -28.53
C ALA A 439 6.40 -15.47 -27.02
N PHE A 440 5.33 -15.52 -26.25
CA PHE A 440 5.35 -15.61 -24.80
C PHE A 440 5.74 -17.02 -24.30
N SER A 441 6.57 -17.09 -23.25
CA SER A 441 6.82 -18.33 -22.51
C SER A 441 5.95 -18.35 -21.24
N PRO A 442 5.09 -19.37 -21.05
CA PRO A 442 4.23 -19.49 -19.87
C PRO A 442 4.96 -19.32 -18.54
N LEU A 443 4.39 -18.48 -17.67
CA LEU A 443 4.92 -18.20 -16.34
C LEU A 443 4.63 -19.38 -15.41
N PHE A 444 5.63 -19.81 -14.66
CA PHE A 444 5.44 -20.81 -13.61
C PHE A 444 4.97 -20.15 -12.32
N LEU A 445 3.82 -20.58 -11.82
CA LEU A 445 3.35 -20.20 -10.50
C LEU A 445 3.58 -21.36 -9.54
N VAL A 446 4.52 -21.20 -8.61
CA VAL A 446 4.75 -22.15 -7.52
C VAL A 446 4.04 -21.64 -6.27
N ALA A 447 2.89 -22.19 -5.92
CA ALA A 447 2.05 -21.63 -4.85
C ALA A 447 1.19 -22.71 -4.15
N PRO A 448 0.63 -22.42 -2.96
CA PRO A 448 -0.39 -23.26 -2.36
C PRO A 448 -1.57 -23.43 -3.31
N GLU A 449 -2.15 -24.63 -3.41
CA GLU A 449 -3.32 -24.90 -4.27
C GLU A 449 -4.50 -23.95 -4.02
N GLN A 450 -4.59 -23.39 -2.81
CA GLN A 450 -5.63 -22.45 -2.38
C GLN A 450 -5.64 -21.11 -3.14
N ILE A 451 -4.59 -20.78 -3.89
CA ILE A 451 -4.59 -19.59 -4.75
C ILE A 451 -5.55 -19.74 -5.94
N MET A 452 -5.77 -20.97 -6.42
CA MET A 452 -6.51 -21.22 -7.67
C MET A 452 -7.96 -20.72 -7.66
N PRO A 453 -8.79 -20.96 -6.61
CA PRO A 453 -10.13 -20.40 -6.56
C PRO A 453 -10.15 -18.87 -6.73
N TRP A 454 -9.24 -18.15 -6.06
CA TRP A 454 -9.14 -16.70 -6.20
C TRP A 454 -8.76 -16.29 -7.63
N LEU A 455 -7.85 -17.03 -8.28
CA LEU A 455 -7.48 -16.78 -9.68
C LEU A 455 -8.63 -17.03 -10.66
N TYR A 456 -9.44 -18.06 -10.43
CA TYR A 456 -10.62 -18.32 -11.25
C TYR A 456 -11.65 -17.20 -11.12
N GLU A 457 -11.93 -16.75 -9.89
CA GLU A 457 -12.84 -15.64 -9.64
C GLU A 457 -12.37 -14.36 -10.34
N TYR A 458 -11.07 -14.03 -10.23
CA TYR A 458 -10.49 -12.88 -10.91
C TYR A 458 -10.55 -13.02 -12.44
N HIS A 459 -10.17 -14.19 -12.96
CA HIS A 459 -10.16 -14.48 -14.41
C HIS A 459 -11.53 -14.32 -15.04
N ASN A 460 -12.57 -14.83 -14.38
CA ASN A 460 -13.92 -14.85 -14.91
C ASN A 460 -14.64 -13.50 -14.81
N HIS A 461 -14.29 -12.66 -13.81
CA HIS A 461 -15.05 -11.45 -13.49
C HIS A 461 -14.28 -10.14 -13.67
N CYS A 462 -12.94 -10.18 -13.81
CA CYS A 462 -12.11 -8.99 -13.95
C CYS A 462 -11.34 -8.99 -15.27
N GLU A 463 -10.29 -9.81 -15.38
CA GLU A 463 -9.42 -9.84 -16.57
C GLU A 463 -8.93 -11.26 -16.84
N GLU A 464 -8.96 -11.67 -18.11
CA GLU A 464 -8.56 -13.02 -18.51
C GLU A 464 -7.05 -13.27 -18.32
N ILE A 465 -6.67 -13.87 -17.20
CA ILE A 465 -5.26 -14.14 -16.86
C ILE A 465 -4.77 -15.60 -16.96
N LEU A 466 -5.65 -16.60 -17.00
CA LEU A 466 -5.26 -18.01 -16.77
C LEU A 466 -4.65 -18.73 -17.98
N ARG A 467 -4.70 -18.14 -19.18
CA ARG A 467 -4.22 -18.79 -20.42
C ARG A 467 -2.73 -19.12 -20.38
N ASP A 468 -1.97 -18.34 -19.61
CA ASP A 468 -0.52 -18.19 -19.71
C ASP A 468 0.24 -18.63 -18.45
N ILE A 469 -0.43 -19.36 -17.55
CA ILE A 469 0.11 -19.78 -16.25
C ILE A 469 0.29 -21.30 -16.19
N LYS A 470 1.48 -21.73 -15.79
CA LYS A 470 1.80 -23.12 -15.43
C LYS A 470 1.83 -23.25 -13.91
N MET A 471 0.71 -23.70 -13.33
CA MET A 471 0.61 -23.93 -11.89
C MET A 471 1.40 -25.17 -11.45
N VAL A 472 2.28 -24.99 -10.46
CA VAL A 472 3.00 -26.02 -9.72
C VAL A 472 2.61 -25.85 -8.25
N THR A 473 1.91 -26.83 -7.68
CA THR A 473 1.49 -26.69 -6.28
C THR A 473 2.67 -26.86 -5.34
N SER A 474 2.80 -26.00 -4.32
CA SER A 474 3.88 -26.09 -3.32
C SER A 474 3.89 -27.47 -2.65
N GLN A 475 2.71 -28.08 -2.44
CA GLN A 475 2.57 -29.44 -1.90
C GLN A 475 3.27 -30.51 -2.76
N SER A 476 3.30 -30.33 -4.08
CA SER A 476 3.94 -31.30 -5.00
C SER A 476 5.47 -31.31 -4.90
N LEU A 477 6.05 -30.25 -4.32
CA LEU A 477 7.49 -30.08 -4.17
C LEU A 477 8.00 -30.49 -2.77
N VAL A 478 7.11 -30.96 -1.90
CA VAL A 478 7.48 -31.48 -0.58
C VAL A 478 8.17 -32.84 -0.74
N LYS A 479 9.25 -33.07 0.02
CA LYS A 479 10.01 -34.32 -0.03
C LYS A 479 9.10 -35.53 0.20
N GLY A 480 9.18 -36.54 -0.68
CA GLY A 480 8.42 -37.77 -0.54
C GLY A 480 6.97 -37.69 -1.03
N CYS A 481 6.59 -36.63 -1.75
CA CYS A 481 5.29 -36.58 -2.42
C CYS A 481 5.25 -37.58 -3.59
N GLU A 482 4.47 -38.65 -3.46
CA GLU A 482 4.38 -39.71 -4.49
C GLU A 482 3.30 -39.43 -5.56
N ASN A 483 2.22 -38.74 -5.17
CA ASN A 483 1.01 -38.54 -5.98
C ASN A 483 1.02 -37.26 -6.83
N ILE A 484 2.15 -36.95 -7.47
CA ILE A 484 2.27 -35.77 -8.35
C ILE A 484 1.67 -36.08 -9.73
N LYS A 485 0.70 -35.29 -10.17
CA LYS A 485 0.09 -35.39 -11.50
C LYS A 485 1.17 -35.32 -12.60
N PRO A 486 1.12 -36.16 -13.67
CA PRO A 486 2.16 -36.19 -14.71
C PRO A 486 2.41 -34.82 -15.36
N LYS A 487 1.35 -34.03 -15.58
CA LYS A 487 1.44 -32.66 -16.10
C LYS A 487 2.28 -31.74 -15.20
N VAL A 488 2.09 -31.84 -13.87
CA VAL A 488 2.87 -31.06 -12.89
C VAL A 488 4.33 -31.52 -12.87
N LYS A 489 4.60 -32.82 -12.97
CA LYS A 489 5.99 -33.33 -13.10
C LYS A 489 6.71 -32.70 -14.30
N GLY A 490 6.05 -32.64 -15.46
CA GLY A 490 6.61 -31.98 -16.65
C GLY A 490 6.87 -30.48 -16.45
N PHE A 491 6.01 -29.78 -15.71
CA PHE A 491 6.23 -28.38 -15.35
C PHE A 491 7.41 -28.20 -14.41
N VAL A 492 7.57 -29.07 -13.41
CA VAL A 492 8.72 -29.06 -12.50
C VAL A 492 10.02 -29.29 -13.28
N SER A 493 10.06 -30.29 -14.16
CA SER A 493 11.24 -30.51 -15.03
C SER A 493 11.60 -29.28 -15.86
N SER A 494 10.59 -28.65 -16.48
CA SER A 494 10.80 -27.42 -17.25
C SER A 494 11.33 -26.27 -16.39
N LEU A 495 10.82 -26.11 -15.16
CA LEU A 495 11.28 -25.10 -14.21
C LEU A 495 12.76 -25.31 -13.85
N LEU A 496 13.15 -26.55 -13.56
CA LEU A 496 14.53 -26.90 -13.23
C LEU A 496 15.48 -26.67 -14.40
N GLU A 497 15.05 -26.99 -15.62
CA GLU A 497 15.83 -26.75 -16.84
C GLU A 497 16.02 -25.26 -17.12
N ILE A 498 14.96 -24.45 -16.98
CA ILE A 498 15.02 -23.00 -17.23
C ILE A 498 16.05 -22.35 -16.32
N TYR A 499 16.08 -22.69 -15.03
CA TYR A 499 16.95 -22.03 -14.05
C TYR A 499 18.25 -22.78 -13.75
N ASP A 500 18.56 -23.83 -14.52
CA ASP A 500 19.68 -24.73 -14.25
C ASP A 500 19.74 -25.21 -12.79
N LEU A 501 18.57 -25.51 -12.23
CA LEU A 501 18.44 -26.04 -10.88
C LEU A 501 18.63 -27.55 -10.89
N ALA A 502 19.41 -28.03 -9.94
CA ALA A 502 19.47 -29.44 -9.59
C ALA A 502 18.21 -29.86 -8.81
N GLU A 503 17.68 -28.96 -7.98
CA GLU A 503 16.50 -29.22 -7.15
C GLU A 503 15.76 -27.91 -6.83
N PHE A 504 14.43 -27.97 -6.85
CA PHE A 504 13.54 -26.98 -6.25
C PHE A 504 12.61 -27.74 -5.31
N GLN A 505 12.73 -27.45 -4.02
CA GLN A 505 12.01 -28.15 -2.96
C GLN A 505 11.21 -27.17 -2.10
N THR A 506 10.10 -27.64 -1.53
CA THR A 506 9.36 -26.92 -0.49
C THR A 506 9.28 -27.74 0.80
N CYS A 507 9.01 -27.07 1.92
CA CYS A 507 8.57 -27.72 3.14
C CYS A 507 7.49 -26.90 3.83
N GLU A 508 6.55 -27.58 4.50
CA GLU A 508 5.57 -26.90 5.34
C GLU A 508 6.26 -26.22 6.54
N VAL A 509 5.78 -25.03 6.87
CA VAL A 509 6.29 -24.20 7.95
C VAL A 509 5.20 -23.85 8.97
N GLN A 510 5.61 -23.38 10.15
CA GLN A 510 4.70 -23.15 11.27
C GLN A 510 4.17 -21.72 11.22
N HIS A 511 3.09 -21.51 10.46
CA HIS A 511 2.42 -20.21 10.33
C HIS A 511 0.90 -20.37 10.17
N CYS A 512 0.37 -20.18 8.95
CA CYS A 512 -0.99 -20.52 8.60
C CYS A 512 -1.05 -21.90 7.92
N LYS A 513 -2.26 -22.45 7.76
CA LYS A 513 -2.43 -23.71 7.02
C LYS A 513 -1.94 -23.53 5.58
N ASN A 514 -1.17 -24.50 5.08
CA ASN A 514 -0.53 -24.47 3.76
C ASN A 514 0.45 -23.29 3.58
N ALA A 515 1.23 -22.98 4.61
CA ALA A 515 2.39 -22.11 4.48
C ALA A 515 3.64 -22.92 4.16
N PHE A 516 4.46 -22.42 3.22
CA PHE A 516 5.64 -23.12 2.73
C PHE A 516 6.88 -22.23 2.70
N ALA A 517 8.01 -22.82 3.06
CA ALA A 517 9.33 -22.36 2.66
C ALA A 517 9.76 -23.04 1.35
N CYS A 518 10.75 -22.46 0.66
CA CYS A 518 11.38 -23.10 -0.49
C CYS A 518 12.91 -23.13 -0.40
N SER A 519 13.50 -24.09 -1.10
CA SER A 519 14.94 -24.27 -1.29
C SER A 519 15.23 -24.50 -2.76
N MET A 520 16.19 -23.74 -3.29
CA MET A 520 16.66 -23.81 -4.67
C MET A 520 18.14 -24.22 -4.66
N ILE A 521 18.45 -25.35 -5.28
CA ILE A 521 19.83 -25.83 -5.45
C ILE A 521 20.19 -25.72 -6.91
N HIS A 522 21.18 -24.90 -7.23
CA HIS A 522 21.67 -24.72 -8.59
C HIS A 522 22.69 -25.81 -8.97
N LYS A 523 22.78 -26.15 -10.25
CA LYS A 523 23.74 -27.16 -10.75
C LYS A 523 25.20 -26.78 -10.49
N SER A 524 25.51 -25.49 -10.31
CA SER A 524 26.85 -25.03 -9.91
C SER A 524 27.15 -25.18 -8.42
N GLY A 525 26.19 -25.64 -7.61
CA GLY A 525 26.41 -26.07 -6.22
C GLY A 525 25.90 -25.11 -5.14
N TRP A 526 25.50 -23.87 -5.47
CA TRP A 526 24.95 -22.96 -4.47
C TRP A 526 23.51 -23.32 -4.09
N LYS A 527 23.11 -22.93 -2.88
CA LYS A 527 21.76 -23.15 -2.33
C LYS A 527 21.19 -21.87 -1.72
N VAL A 528 20.02 -21.46 -2.18
CA VAL A 528 19.24 -20.35 -1.60
C VAL A 528 17.98 -20.90 -0.94
N VAL A 529 17.71 -20.48 0.29
CA VAL A 529 16.55 -20.90 1.08
C VAL A 529 15.75 -19.67 1.48
N TYR A 530 14.43 -19.74 1.30
CA TYR A 530 13.50 -18.68 1.69
C TYR A 530 12.46 -19.24 2.65
N SER A 531 12.33 -18.61 3.82
CA SER A 531 11.47 -19.12 4.89
C SER A 531 9.98 -18.96 4.63
N GLY A 532 9.56 -17.95 3.86
CA GLY A 532 8.21 -17.39 4.02
C GLY A 532 8.01 -16.89 5.46
N ASP A 533 6.76 -16.90 5.93
CA ASP A 533 6.44 -16.64 7.34
C ASP A 533 6.44 -17.92 8.15
N THR A 534 7.10 -17.91 9.31
CA THR A 534 7.21 -19.08 10.17
C THR A 534 7.70 -18.75 11.57
N MET A 535 7.16 -19.47 12.56
CA MET A 535 7.85 -19.75 13.82
C MET A 535 9.14 -20.56 13.56
N PRO A 536 10.09 -20.63 14.49
CA PRO A 536 11.29 -21.46 14.37
C PRO A 536 10.95 -22.91 13.99
N CYS A 537 11.33 -23.32 12.77
CA CYS A 537 10.89 -24.58 12.18
C CYS A 537 12.06 -25.52 11.86
N MET A 538 12.08 -26.71 12.46
CA MET A 538 13.14 -27.70 12.18
C MET A 538 13.02 -28.36 10.80
N ALA A 539 11.85 -28.32 10.16
CA ALA A 539 11.71 -28.79 8.78
C ALA A 539 12.49 -27.87 7.81
N LEU A 540 12.44 -26.56 8.05
CA LEU A 540 13.23 -25.56 7.33
C LEU A 540 14.74 -25.82 7.49
N VAL A 541 15.21 -26.04 8.72
CA VAL A 541 16.61 -26.39 9.01
C VAL A 541 17.06 -27.65 8.24
N LYS A 542 16.22 -28.69 8.20
CA LYS A 542 16.54 -29.95 7.50
C LYS A 542 16.61 -29.77 5.99
N MET A 543 15.65 -29.06 5.39
CA MET A 543 15.61 -28.76 3.96
C MET A 543 16.80 -27.88 3.55
N GLY A 544 17.04 -26.81 4.32
CA GLY A 544 18.04 -25.80 4.02
C GLY A 544 19.46 -26.14 4.42
N LYS A 545 19.75 -27.31 4.98
CA LYS A 545 21.07 -27.66 5.52
C LYS A 545 22.21 -27.27 4.57
N ASN A 546 23.21 -26.56 5.09
CA ASN A 546 24.36 -26.01 4.36
C ASN A 546 23.94 -25.05 3.23
N ALA A 547 22.94 -24.18 3.47
CA ALA A 547 22.57 -23.15 2.52
C ALA A 547 23.72 -22.14 2.32
N THR A 548 23.91 -21.70 1.08
CA THR A 548 24.77 -20.54 0.77
C THR A 548 24.11 -19.25 1.31
N LEU A 549 22.80 -19.13 1.11
CA LEU A 549 22.02 -18.01 1.61
C LEU A 549 20.71 -18.50 2.21
N LEU A 550 20.44 -18.08 3.45
CA LEU A 550 19.12 -18.13 4.06
C LEU A 550 18.52 -16.72 4.09
N ILE A 551 17.36 -16.55 3.48
CA ILE A 551 16.50 -15.37 3.66
C ILE A 551 15.41 -15.77 4.65
N HIS A 552 15.47 -15.24 5.87
CA HIS A 552 14.56 -15.62 6.96
C HIS A 552 13.74 -14.44 7.43
N GLU A 553 12.46 -14.66 7.71
CA GLU A 553 11.60 -13.68 8.38
C GLU A 553 12.10 -13.38 9.81
N ALA A 554 12.07 -12.11 10.19
CA ALA A 554 12.47 -11.62 11.51
C ALA A 554 11.43 -10.58 11.97
N THR A 555 10.16 -11.00 11.99
CA THR A 555 9.03 -10.09 12.11
C THR A 555 9.04 -9.32 13.42
N LEU A 556 9.35 -10.00 14.54
CA LEU A 556 9.30 -9.39 15.86
C LEU A 556 10.69 -9.16 16.48
N GLU A 557 10.72 -8.20 17.41
CA GLU A 557 11.90 -7.93 18.24
C GLU A 557 12.07 -8.99 19.32
N ASP A 558 13.30 -9.15 19.79
CA ASP A 558 13.55 -9.97 20.98
C ASP A 558 12.91 -9.33 22.22
N GLY A 559 12.37 -10.17 23.12
CA GLY A 559 11.48 -9.76 24.20
C GLY A 559 9.99 -9.75 23.83
N MET A 560 9.64 -10.04 22.57
CA MET A 560 8.26 -10.18 22.09
C MET A 560 7.89 -11.65 21.77
N GLU A 561 8.55 -12.62 22.39
CA GLU A 561 8.41 -14.06 22.06
C GLU A 561 6.96 -14.54 22.21
N LYS A 562 6.22 -14.03 23.20
CA LYS A 562 4.80 -14.35 23.37
C LYS A 562 3.96 -13.88 22.20
N GLU A 563 4.18 -12.65 21.73
CA GLU A 563 3.49 -12.11 20.56
C GLU A 563 3.95 -12.84 19.28
N ALA A 564 5.21 -13.29 19.22
CA ALA A 564 5.76 -14.06 18.11
C ALA A 564 5.02 -15.40 17.98
N ILE A 565 4.84 -16.10 19.10
CA ILE A 565 4.03 -17.34 19.18
C ILE A 565 2.58 -17.09 18.77
N GLU A 566 1.95 -16.06 19.34
CA GLU A 566 0.53 -15.74 19.08
C GLU A 566 0.28 -15.40 17.61
N LYS A 567 1.21 -14.67 16.98
CA LYS A 567 1.12 -14.28 15.57
C LYS A 567 1.81 -15.26 14.63
N THR A 568 2.41 -16.32 15.16
CA THR A 568 3.11 -17.37 14.42
C THR A 568 4.27 -16.88 13.54
N HIS A 569 5.13 -16.03 14.11
CA HIS A 569 6.32 -15.45 13.48
C HIS A 569 7.58 -15.63 14.32
N SER A 570 8.76 -15.36 13.76
CA SER A 570 10.03 -15.44 14.47
C SER A 570 10.45 -14.09 15.07
N THR A 571 11.13 -14.13 16.21
CA THR A 571 11.94 -12.98 16.65
C THR A 571 13.25 -12.91 15.87
N THR A 572 13.98 -11.79 16.01
CA THR A 572 15.29 -11.59 15.36
C THR A 572 16.30 -12.67 15.76
N SER A 573 16.50 -12.91 17.05
CA SER A 573 17.45 -13.93 17.52
C SER A 573 17.00 -15.35 17.16
N GLN A 574 15.69 -15.63 17.17
CA GLN A 574 15.15 -16.90 16.71
C GLN A 574 15.46 -17.20 15.23
N ALA A 575 15.32 -16.20 14.35
CA ALA A 575 15.64 -16.30 12.93
C ALA A 575 17.14 -16.58 12.72
N ILE A 576 18.01 -15.87 13.44
CA ILE A 576 19.46 -16.09 13.39
C ILE A 576 19.80 -17.51 13.85
N GLN A 577 19.24 -17.96 14.97
CA GLN A 577 19.48 -19.30 15.51
C GLN A 577 19.04 -20.42 14.54
N ILE A 578 17.95 -20.23 13.79
CA ILE A 578 17.54 -21.16 12.74
C ILE A 578 18.60 -21.22 11.64
N GLY A 579 19.13 -20.07 11.19
CA GLY A 579 20.21 -20.02 10.21
C GLY A 579 21.49 -20.68 10.69
N MET A 580 21.88 -20.46 11.96
CA MET A 580 23.04 -21.12 12.55
C MET A 580 22.86 -22.64 12.63
N LYS A 581 21.69 -23.12 13.06
CA LYS A 581 21.35 -24.56 13.07
C LYS A 581 21.31 -25.18 11.67
N MET A 582 20.91 -24.40 10.67
CA MET A 582 20.94 -24.76 9.26
C MET A 582 22.38 -24.88 8.72
N ASN A 583 23.37 -24.37 9.46
CA ASN A 583 24.73 -24.15 8.97
C ASN A 583 24.72 -23.32 7.68
N ALA A 584 23.90 -22.26 7.65
CA ALA A 584 23.88 -21.32 6.55
C ALA A 584 25.22 -20.56 6.50
N GLU A 585 25.77 -20.38 5.31
CA GLU A 585 26.95 -19.57 5.09
C GLU A 585 26.65 -18.10 5.39
N PHE A 586 25.49 -17.60 4.92
CA PHE A 586 25.01 -16.25 5.21
C PHE A 586 23.50 -16.22 5.50
N ILE A 587 23.08 -15.33 6.40
CA ILE A 587 21.70 -15.15 6.85
C ILE A 587 21.28 -13.71 6.57
N MET A 588 20.30 -13.53 5.70
CA MET A 588 19.65 -12.24 5.46
C MET A 588 18.31 -12.20 6.19
N LEU A 589 18.21 -11.32 7.19
CA LEU A 589 16.97 -11.07 7.91
C LEU A 589 16.04 -10.20 7.06
N ASN A 590 14.78 -10.59 6.97
CA ASN A 590 13.76 -9.95 6.14
C ASN A 590 12.40 -9.89 6.86
N HIS A 591 11.39 -9.30 6.22
CA HIS A 591 9.99 -9.30 6.69
C HIS A 591 9.79 -8.67 8.09
N PHE A 592 10.35 -7.49 8.31
CA PHE A 592 10.31 -6.82 9.60
C PHE A 592 8.93 -6.23 9.90
N SER A 593 8.47 -6.31 11.16
CA SER A 593 7.25 -5.62 11.59
C SER A 593 7.39 -4.11 11.42
N GLN A 594 6.53 -3.54 10.60
CA GLN A 594 6.53 -2.11 10.29
C GLN A 594 5.95 -1.25 11.42
N ARG A 595 5.42 -1.88 12.48
CA ARG A 595 4.88 -1.20 13.66
C ARG A 595 5.97 -0.83 14.67
N TYR A 596 7.08 -1.58 14.67
CA TYR A 596 8.04 -1.54 15.77
C TYR A 596 9.41 -1.03 15.35
N ALA A 597 9.91 -1.40 14.15
CA ALA A 597 11.31 -1.21 13.80
C ALA A 597 11.54 -0.63 12.39
N LYS A 598 12.33 0.45 12.28
CA LYS A 598 12.97 0.82 11.00
C LYS A 598 14.20 -0.04 10.73
N ILE A 599 14.91 -0.42 11.79
CA ILE A 599 16.05 -1.32 11.83
C ILE A 599 15.90 -2.24 13.05
N PRO A 600 16.22 -3.54 12.99
CA PRO A 600 16.17 -4.40 14.18
C PRO A 600 17.18 -3.93 15.24
N LEU A 601 16.85 -4.18 16.51
CA LEU A 601 17.82 -4.02 17.60
C LEU A 601 18.93 -5.08 17.46
N PHE A 602 20.15 -4.67 17.73
CA PHE A 602 21.32 -5.53 17.61
C PHE A 602 21.54 -6.30 18.90
N SER A 603 21.43 -7.63 18.84
CA SER A 603 21.79 -8.55 19.93
C SER A 603 23.20 -9.13 19.72
N GLU A 604 23.68 -9.91 20.70
CA GLU A 604 24.94 -10.66 20.60
C GLU A 604 24.91 -11.72 19.48
N ASP A 605 23.73 -12.11 19.01
CA ASP A 605 23.56 -13.08 17.91
C ASP A 605 23.97 -12.49 16.55
N PHE A 606 24.11 -11.16 16.41
CA PHE A 606 24.62 -10.54 15.19
C PHE A 606 26.12 -10.82 15.01
N SER A 607 26.44 -11.74 14.12
CA SER A 607 27.81 -12.08 13.72
C SER A 607 28.15 -11.59 12.31
N GLU A 608 29.36 -11.90 11.84
CA GLU A 608 29.81 -11.68 10.46
C GLU A 608 29.01 -12.46 9.39
N LYS A 609 28.04 -13.29 9.78
CA LYS A 609 27.17 -14.05 8.87
C LYS A 609 25.77 -13.48 8.75
N VAL A 610 25.46 -12.38 9.43
CA VAL A 610 24.10 -11.84 9.53
C VAL A 610 24.02 -10.49 8.82
N GLY A 611 23.02 -10.35 7.94
CA GLY A 611 22.67 -9.11 7.26
C GLY A 611 21.22 -8.71 7.49
N ILE A 612 20.92 -7.44 7.26
CA ILE A 612 19.57 -6.85 7.39
C ILE A 612 19.14 -6.42 6.00
N ALA A 613 18.01 -6.94 5.51
CA ALA A 613 17.45 -6.51 4.24
C ALA A 613 16.84 -5.11 4.34
N PHE A 614 17.00 -4.32 3.28
CA PHE A 614 16.29 -3.06 3.06
C PHE A 614 15.62 -3.10 1.68
N ASP A 615 14.53 -2.35 1.52
CA ASP A 615 13.93 -2.17 0.20
C ASP A 615 14.98 -1.66 -0.79
N HIS A 616 14.95 -2.19 -2.01
CA HIS A 616 15.91 -1.94 -3.10
C HIS A 616 17.37 -2.32 -2.84
N MET A 617 17.67 -3.00 -1.72
CA MET A 617 18.99 -3.58 -1.49
C MET A 617 19.25 -4.68 -2.53
N ARG A 618 20.42 -4.63 -3.17
CA ARG A 618 20.90 -5.69 -4.06
C ARG A 618 22.16 -6.34 -3.48
N VAL A 619 22.20 -7.68 -3.49
CA VAL A 619 23.26 -8.47 -2.86
C VAL A 619 23.67 -9.62 -3.77
N ARG A 620 24.97 -9.79 -3.97
CA ARG A 620 25.58 -10.97 -4.57
C ARG A 620 26.31 -11.76 -3.50
N PHE A 621 26.64 -13.03 -3.77
CA PHE A 621 27.37 -13.85 -2.80
C PHE A 621 28.75 -13.27 -2.42
N GLY A 622 29.43 -12.61 -3.36
CA GLY A 622 30.68 -11.91 -3.06
C GLY A 622 30.53 -10.70 -2.13
N ASP A 623 29.31 -10.19 -1.92
CA ASP A 623 29.05 -9.08 -1.01
C ASP A 623 28.92 -9.52 0.47
N PHE A 624 28.86 -10.83 0.77
CA PHE A 624 28.68 -11.34 2.14
C PHE A 624 29.71 -10.80 3.15
N PRO A 625 31.02 -10.73 2.85
CA PRO A 625 32.00 -10.15 3.77
C PRO A 625 31.86 -8.63 3.97
N THR A 626 31.15 -7.95 3.06
CA THR A 626 30.92 -6.50 3.09
C THR A 626 29.70 -6.15 3.94
N ILE A 627 28.63 -6.93 3.86
CA ILE A 627 27.34 -6.60 4.51
C ILE A 627 27.46 -6.32 6.02
N PRO A 628 28.14 -7.15 6.85
CA PRO A 628 28.30 -6.86 8.27
C PRO A 628 29.08 -5.58 8.56
N LYS A 629 29.99 -5.19 7.66
CA LYS A 629 30.77 -3.93 7.78
C LYS A 629 29.91 -2.69 7.56
N LEU A 630 28.70 -2.83 7.02
CA LEU A 630 27.75 -1.73 6.86
C LEU A 630 27.01 -1.43 8.18
N ILE A 631 27.08 -2.31 9.20
CA ILE A 631 26.34 -2.13 10.46
C ILE A 631 26.72 -0.83 11.20
N PRO A 632 28.01 -0.45 11.37
CA PRO A 632 28.36 0.78 12.06
C PRO A 632 27.76 2.07 11.45
N PRO A 633 27.88 2.33 10.13
CA PRO A 633 27.23 3.49 9.53
C PRO A 633 25.69 3.37 9.52
N LEU A 634 25.12 2.16 9.44
CA LEU A 634 23.67 1.97 9.60
C LEU A 634 23.20 2.36 11.02
N LYS A 635 23.96 1.99 12.06
CA LYS A 635 23.66 2.41 13.44
C LYS A 635 23.69 3.93 13.59
N ALA A 636 24.65 4.60 12.96
CA ALA A 636 24.69 6.07 12.95
C ALA A 636 23.51 6.68 12.19
N LEU A 637 23.14 6.11 11.03
CA LEU A 637 22.01 6.59 10.22
C LEU A 637 20.66 6.45 10.94
N PHE A 638 20.49 5.39 11.72
CA PHE A 638 19.24 5.08 12.43
C PHE A 638 19.36 5.27 13.96
N ALA A 639 20.29 6.11 14.43
CA ALA A 639 20.59 6.25 15.86
C ALA A 639 19.34 6.63 16.68
N ASP A 640 18.60 7.66 16.24
CA ASP A 640 17.38 8.11 16.92
C ASP A 640 16.29 7.02 16.96
N ASP A 641 16.18 6.24 15.89
CA ASP A 641 15.23 5.13 15.80
C ASP A 641 15.60 4.00 16.76
N ILE A 642 16.90 3.70 16.90
CA ILE A 642 17.38 2.69 17.84
C ILE A 642 17.08 3.13 19.28
N VAL A 643 17.35 4.39 19.63
CA VAL A 643 17.04 4.94 20.97
C VAL A 643 15.54 4.86 21.26
N GLU A 644 14.68 5.26 20.31
CA GLU A 644 13.24 5.16 20.48
C GLU A 644 12.78 3.71 20.73
N MET A 645 13.38 2.76 20.01
CA MET A 645 13.08 1.34 20.15
C MET A 645 13.53 0.76 21.50
N GLU A 646 14.73 1.14 21.97
CA GLU A 646 15.24 0.75 23.28
C GLU A 646 14.31 1.24 24.40
N GLU A 647 13.88 2.51 24.37
CA GLU A 647 12.93 3.02 25.34
C GLU A 647 11.58 2.26 25.33
N ARG A 648 11.09 1.90 24.14
CA ARG A 648 9.85 1.12 24.00
C ARG A 648 10.04 -0.29 24.57
N LYS A 649 11.20 -0.90 24.38
CA LYS A 649 11.56 -2.19 24.98
C LYS A 649 11.56 -2.10 26.51
N GLU A 650 12.26 -1.14 27.09
CA GLU A 650 12.30 -0.94 28.55
C GLU A 650 10.91 -0.72 29.14
N LYS A 651 10.07 0.12 28.51
CA LYS A 651 8.68 0.36 28.94
C LYS A 651 7.85 -0.93 28.93
N ARG A 652 8.05 -1.81 27.94
CA ARG A 652 7.39 -3.13 27.85
C ARG A 652 7.87 -4.05 28.96
N GLU A 653 9.17 -4.15 29.19
CA GLU A 653 9.76 -4.98 30.24
C GLU A 653 9.28 -4.56 31.64
N GLN A 654 9.26 -3.25 31.92
CA GLN A 654 8.72 -2.72 33.18
C GLN A 654 7.24 -3.06 33.37
N ARG A 655 6.44 -3.03 32.29
CA ARG A 655 5.03 -3.42 32.34
C ARG A 655 4.87 -4.90 32.65
N LEU A 656 5.65 -5.77 32.01
CA LEU A 656 5.63 -7.21 32.27
C LEU A 656 6.05 -7.54 33.70
N LEU A 657 7.08 -6.86 34.23
CA LEU A 657 7.50 -7.02 35.62
C LEU A 657 6.40 -6.59 36.61
N LYS A 658 5.68 -5.49 36.34
CA LYS A 658 4.53 -5.06 37.15
C LYS A 658 3.39 -6.07 37.09
N GLU A 659 3.06 -6.58 35.91
CA GLU A 659 2.02 -7.60 35.73
C GLU A 659 2.39 -8.90 36.46
N ALA A 660 3.65 -9.34 36.37
CA ALA A 660 4.16 -10.51 37.09
C ALA A 660 4.13 -10.30 38.61
N ALA A 661 4.51 -9.12 39.11
CA ALA A 661 4.44 -8.79 40.53
C ALA A 661 3.00 -8.83 41.07
N ILE A 662 2.01 -8.33 40.31
CA ILE A 662 0.59 -8.41 40.67
C ILE A 662 0.11 -9.88 40.73
N VAL A 663 0.57 -10.73 39.81
CA VAL A 663 0.22 -12.16 39.82
C VAL A 663 0.87 -12.86 41.02
N LEU A 664 2.13 -12.57 41.33
CA LEU A 664 2.82 -13.12 42.50
C LEU A 664 2.17 -12.68 43.81
N ASP A 665 1.75 -11.42 43.94
CA ASP A 665 1.05 -10.90 45.12
C ASP A 665 -0.32 -11.58 45.31
N LYS A 666 -1.05 -11.83 44.20
CA LYS A 666 -2.30 -12.61 44.23
C LYS A 666 -2.10 -14.08 44.61
N LEU A 667 -0.99 -14.69 44.19
CA LEU A 667 -0.64 -16.07 44.55
C LEU A 667 -0.16 -16.17 46.00
N ALA A 668 0.58 -15.17 46.50
CA ALA A 668 1.03 -15.07 47.88
C ALA A 668 -0.12 -14.71 48.86
N GLY A 669 -1.12 -13.96 48.40
CA GLY A 669 -2.34 -13.65 49.15
C GLY A 669 -3.39 -14.77 49.20
N GLY A 670 -3.13 -15.92 48.57
CA GLY A 670 -4.05 -17.06 48.48
C GLY A 670 -4.12 -17.95 49.72
N GLU A 671 -3.31 -17.70 50.77
CA GLU A 671 -3.36 -18.44 52.04
C GLU A 671 -3.90 -17.57 53.19
N ASN A 672 -5.08 -16.95 53.04
CA ASN A 672 -5.80 -16.37 54.20
C ASN A 672 -7.32 -16.11 53.95
N GLU A 673 -8.03 -16.98 53.24
CA GLU A 673 -9.51 -16.94 53.15
C GLU A 673 -10.23 -17.97 54.04
N GLU A 674 -9.65 -18.35 55.19
CA GLU A 674 -10.35 -19.16 56.21
C GLU A 674 -10.64 -18.44 57.54
N THR A 675 -10.46 -17.12 57.65
CA THR A 675 -10.78 -16.44 58.94
C THR A 675 -11.43 -15.06 58.85
N GLN A 676 -12.30 -14.82 57.86
CA GLN A 676 -13.24 -13.68 57.91
C GLN A 676 -14.71 -14.03 57.58
N CYS A 677 -15.10 -15.30 57.63
CA CYS A 677 -16.51 -15.70 57.57
C CYS A 677 -17.13 -15.87 58.97
N GLN A 678 -16.92 -14.92 59.90
CA GLN A 678 -17.63 -14.94 61.19
C GLN A 678 -17.60 -13.62 61.97
N LYS A 679 -17.86 -12.47 61.33
CA LYS A 679 -18.22 -11.22 62.06
C LYS A 679 -18.80 -10.13 61.15
N ARG A 680 -19.85 -10.46 60.37
CA ARG A 680 -20.75 -9.44 59.77
C ARG A 680 -22.06 -10.08 59.28
N LYS A 681 -22.73 -10.78 60.18
CA LYS A 681 -24.20 -10.95 60.12
C LYS A 681 -24.78 -10.22 61.32
N GLN A 682 -24.99 -8.92 61.19
CA GLN A 682 -26.08 -8.19 61.85
C GLN A 682 -26.15 -6.75 61.34
N ALA A 683 -27.39 -6.29 61.17
CA ALA A 683 -27.86 -4.97 60.75
C ALA A 683 -27.84 -4.63 59.24
N LYS A 684 -28.96 -4.97 58.59
CA LYS A 684 -29.52 -4.23 57.45
C LYS A 684 -30.15 -2.92 57.94
N SER A 685 -29.96 -1.83 57.20
CA SER A 685 -31.06 -0.94 56.76
C SER A 685 -30.60 -0.01 55.62
N PRO A 686 -31.51 0.44 54.72
CA PRO A 686 -31.17 1.27 53.56
C PRO A 686 -31.57 2.74 53.75
N GLN A 687 -30.71 3.70 53.42
CA GLN A 687 -31.14 5.07 53.13
C GLN A 687 -30.07 5.91 52.39
N GLU A 688 -30.49 6.41 51.22
CA GLU A 688 -30.29 7.75 50.62
C GLU A 688 -28.93 8.43 50.44
N VAL A 689 -28.95 9.30 49.41
CA VAL A 689 -28.17 10.54 49.17
C VAL A 689 -27.06 10.49 48.10
N SER A 690 -27.45 10.86 46.87
CA SER A 690 -27.07 12.09 46.14
C SER A 690 -25.59 12.56 46.03
N ASN A 691 -25.24 12.87 44.77
CA ASN A 691 -24.44 14.01 44.26
C ASN A 691 -22.90 13.98 44.17
N LYS A 692 -22.48 14.14 42.90
CA LYS A 692 -21.56 15.15 42.33
C LYS A 692 -20.04 15.11 42.58
N LYS A 693 -19.37 14.94 41.43
CA LYS A 693 -18.39 15.86 40.77
C LYS A 693 -16.91 15.89 41.21
N LEU A 694 -16.13 16.13 40.13
CA LEU A 694 -14.88 16.88 39.99
C LEU A 694 -13.57 16.10 40.14
N LYS A 695 -13.03 15.72 38.96
CA LYS A 695 -11.60 15.56 38.72
C LYS A 695 -11.00 16.96 38.53
N THR A 696 -10.06 17.31 39.39
CA THR A 696 -9.13 18.42 39.22
C THR A 696 -7.89 17.95 38.46
N VAL A 697 -7.44 18.86 37.60
CA VAL A 697 -6.18 18.86 36.85
C VAL A 697 -5.02 19.15 37.79
N ASN A 698 -3.88 18.52 37.54
CA ASN A 698 -2.55 19.15 37.52
C ASN A 698 -1.67 18.41 36.53
#